data_AF-A0A3D3XM04-F1
#
_entry.id   AF-A0A3D3XM04-F1
#
_cell.length_a   1.000
_cell.length_b   1.000
_cell.length_c   1.000
_cell.angle_alpha   90.00
_cell.angle_beta   90.00
_cell.angle_gamma   90.00
#
_symmetry.space_group_name_H-M   'P 1'
#
loop_
_entity.id
_entity.type
_entity.pdbx_description
1 polymer ?
#
loop_
_entity_poly.entity_id
_entity_poly.type
_entity_poly.pdbx_seq_one_letter_code
_entity_poly.pdbx_strand_id
1 'polypeptide(L)'
;MKVKTKEQGVVLVITLIMLSVVTLMAIVFLGVSRRERATVTVTTDHITAKLAAEAGMARAQSEVVGRILSSSNRFDFDYTVSTNFFNPDGYDASNFNFDPHNVNYFLPNGDPIGDPYNQAVNIGNQFYDPRPPVYVEDIEYNPRSRQYERQIDFRFYLDFNRNGRFEPTGLLPSFSEDNRQLTDSQSGLPVWTRNVGDPQWVGILEDPGLPHSSTNRFIGRFAYIVIPEGRTLDLNTIHNQIKEINAQDSFVRNQGIGPWEINLGSFLRDLNPRIWTQYQYAGPLNGAGNAGNSFSDAFSILNYRRANRPLTPLNLIANPTQTQMQRDYVDIFANGPYLQNQNWLALDVADNTANAWWGSDFHRAFYDVQELFNDGRIPNANGQFGSQESITGRVKTAPALPTASTYDRYTYYRLISQLGSESIPDTESRSYRLAIQDNVPRLHEVRTKKIHLNYDNRFEPQNAIFNHQTNFVDWQPRDLFMRSAQRLLMGNITTNPPTFNVRNTQGQQISVAGTNFHRVGDTYVNRNFSLTNIRLWPEIVPGVNEYTANVHQLLQLAANMTEPVTTNRPSARFAGETVERLPLVFRPRFNVSDEGIVSISDFIEVTNDAPVQLQRPFRDLKLQAQRDVLQPDDNVLGIPWVIAAKKGLPNFNEYGVLTTLEMTRKLEINKTAPNAPMNAWRTNQMMVLSISNMCALEAWNSYTNDFPRPIRLHAQVQCSMLLTNQLGRVLVNSTFAPAPDNNLLPANEWEGNQFVIPIQDTAIPVPKSIYEHTTGRLIPTTLVPDNLFPDRNIFPSPQIGLAMTNRVQFYILDEQTQRILDYVNLDNLVTRMDVTSELLGAYGSGQSSPVSNYGGSGDSRMFWSTNRLGNANTINAPTEGVINQIFTSLDEIPVSQQLWNSFRARGTGRDREESIDLFRTFLGFPPKFMSAQQLALAFQRLKDPRKSFIRQVPFTPTLKKVIYNTWQANDPLVHYTVGDLTDLEGRAVRSELVDPPDRALDGRIHNIEKINTRYRPWPSGAGADVSEYNVAFKDPLIRSSDDWQFPTNRYPNIGWLGRVHRGTPWQTVYLKSAIGTDGAGRILNVTDLPLASSPLAEGHPFQTLDGDLNVGFSDEVGQIDGSRANVMAIAQRNWMNWSGSMGTHPTNDWKILEHFTTALDDNAARGLLSVNQPGLAAWSAVLSGVVVQTNSSTAEG
;
A
#
# COMPACT_ATOMS: atom_id res chain seq x y z
N MET A 1 -42.86 66.73 0.83
CA MET A 1 -41.72 65.79 1.02
C MET A 1 -41.19 65.98 2.44
N LYS A 2 -41.60 65.15 3.39
CA LYS A 2 -41.01 65.13 4.74
C LYS A 2 -40.12 63.89 4.84
N VAL A 3 -38.83 64.17 5.00
CA VAL A 3 -37.73 63.25 5.25
C VAL A 3 -38.08 62.37 6.46
N LYS A 4 -38.08 61.04 6.27
CA LYS A 4 -38.15 60.05 7.34
C LYS A 4 -36.72 59.58 7.66
N THR A 5 -36.44 59.50 8.96
CA THR A 5 -35.11 59.49 9.60
C THR A 5 -34.37 58.15 9.46
N LYS A 6 -33.03 58.22 9.58
CA LYS A 6 -32.08 57.09 9.52
C LYS A 6 -32.46 55.89 10.42
N GLU A 7 -33.20 56.11 11.50
CA GLU A 7 -33.63 55.08 12.45
C GLU A 7 -34.59 54.05 11.84
N GLN A 8 -35.49 54.46 10.95
CA GLN A 8 -36.41 53.52 10.28
C GLN A 8 -35.69 52.65 9.24
N GLY A 9 -34.62 53.17 8.62
CA GLY A 9 -33.76 52.41 7.74
C GLY A 9 -32.94 51.35 8.49
N VAL A 10 -32.42 51.68 9.68
CA VAL A 10 -31.66 50.74 10.53
C VAL A 10 -32.55 49.60 11.01
N VAL A 11 -33.79 49.89 11.45
CA VAL A 11 -34.75 48.86 11.86
C VAL A 11 -35.11 47.92 10.71
N LEU A 12 -35.34 48.46 9.49
CA LEU A 12 -35.59 47.66 8.30
C LEU A 12 -34.39 46.78 7.92
N VAL A 13 -33.17 47.32 8.00
CA VAL A 13 -31.95 46.55 7.72
C VAL A 13 -31.74 45.45 8.75
N ILE A 14 -31.94 45.72 10.04
CA ILE A 14 -31.83 44.70 11.10
C ILE A 14 -32.90 43.62 10.93
N THR A 15 -34.14 43.98 10.59
CA THR A 15 -35.19 42.99 10.34
C THR A 15 -34.94 42.18 9.08
N LEU A 16 -34.41 42.77 8.01
CA LEU A 16 -33.99 42.04 6.82
C LEU A 16 -32.81 41.10 7.09
N ILE A 17 -31.85 41.52 7.92
CA ILE A 17 -30.74 40.66 8.36
C ILE A 17 -31.25 39.53 9.27
N MET A 18 -32.15 39.81 10.20
CA MET A 18 -32.73 38.74 11.03
C MET A 18 -33.56 37.77 10.18
N LEU A 19 -34.34 38.28 9.23
CA LEU A 19 -35.12 37.43 8.32
C LEU A 19 -34.21 36.60 7.41
N SER A 20 -33.10 37.16 6.91
CA SER A 20 -32.13 36.42 6.11
C SER A 20 -31.40 35.35 6.93
N VAL A 21 -31.01 35.63 8.18
CA VAL A 21 -30.37 34.67 9.07
C VAL A 21 -31.32 33.53 9.45
N VAL A 22 -32.59 33.84 9.77
CA VAL A 22 -33.60 32.83 10.11
C VAL A 22 -33.96 31.97 8.89
N THR A 23 -34.12 32.57 7.71
CA THR A 23 -34.38 31.80 6.48
C THR A 23 -33.18 30.96 6.07
N LEU A 24 -31.95 31.47 6.20
CA LEU A 24 -30.72 30.70 5.98
C LEU A 24 -30.62 29.53 6.97
N MET A 25 -30.83 29.77 8.28
CA MET A 25 -30.84 28.72 9.30
C MET A 25 -31.93 27.67 9.04
N ALA A 26 -33.12 28.08 8.63
CA ALA A 26 -34.20 27.15 8.28
C ALA A 26 -33.85 26.29 7.04
N ILE A 27 -33.24 26.88 6.02
CA ILE A 27 -32.78 26.15 4.82
C ILE A 27 -31.65 25.19 5.17
N VAL A 28 -30.67 25.62 5.98
CA VAL A 28 -29.58 24.77 6.46
C VAL A 28 -30.13 23.62 7.32
N PHE A 29 -31.04 23.90 8.25
CA PHE A 29 -31.67 22.87 9.09
C PHE A 29 -32.47 21.87 8.25
N LEU A 30 -33.20 22.33 7.23
CA LEU A 30 -33.94 21.46 6.31
C LEU A 30 -32.99 20.62 5.44
N GLY A 31 -31.88 21.20 4.98
CA GLY A 31 -30.84 20.51 4.20
C GLY A 31 -30.13 19.43 5.02
N VAL A 32 -29.70 19.78 6.24
CA VAL A 32 -29.05 18.85 7.19
C VAL A 32 -30.03 17.75 7.60
N SER A 33 -31.28 18.07 7.92
CA SER A 33 -32.28 17.07 8.31
C SER A 33 -32.61 16.09 7.17
N ARG A 34 -32.66 16.55 5.92
CA ARG A 34 -32.86 15.67 4.75
C ARG A 34 -31.66 14.76 4.51
N ARG A 35 -30.43 15.27 4.70
CA ARG A 35 -29.19 14.49 4.57
C ARG A 35 -29.09 13.42 5.67
N GLU A 36 -29.25 13.81 6.94
CA GLU A 36 -29.19 12.88 8.07
C GLU A 36 -30.28 11.80 7.96
N ARG A 37 -31.49 12.17 7.51
CA ARG A 37 -32.56 11.18 7.27
C ARG A 37 -32.18 10.18 6.18
N ALA A 38 -31.56 10.62 5.08
CA ALA A 38 -31.12 9.72 4.02
C ALA A 38 -30.01 8.76 4.49
N THR A 39 -29.00 9.26 5.21
CA THR A 39 -27.91 8.43 5.76
C THR A 39 -28.41 7.46 6.83
N VAL A 40 -29.29 7.90 7.73
CA VAL A 40 -29.92 7.03 8.74
C VAL A 40 -30.78 5.97 8.08
N THR A 41 -31.56 6.30 7.05
CA THR A 41 -32.33 5.30 6.29
C THR A 41 -31.40 4.24 5.70
N VAL A 42 -30.32 4.64 5.00
CA VAL A 42 -29.36 3.70 4.40
C VAL A 42 -28.68 2.81 5.44
N THR A 43 -28.26 3.37 6.57
CA THR A 43 -27.60 2.61 7.64
C THR A 43 -28.57 1.62 8.29
N THR A 44 -29.81 2.05 8.55
CA THR A 44 -30.87 1.20 9.09
C THR A 44 -31.17 0.06 8.12
N ASP A 45 -31.24 0.37 6.84
CA ASP A 45 -31.44 -0.58 5.74
C ASP A 45 -30.32 -1.65 5.67
N HIS A 46 -29.05 -1.25 5.79
CA HIS A 46 -27.92 -2.19 5.85
C HIS A 46 -28.02 -3.12 7.05
N ILE A 47 -28.36 -2.58 8.22
CA ILE A 47 -28.53 -3.36 9.45
C ILE A 47 -29.69 -4.35 9.27
N THR A 48 -30.83 -3.92 8.73
CA THR A 48 -31.98 -4.79 8.47
C THR A 48 -31.64 -5.93 7.51
N ALA A 49 -30.91 -5.65 6.42
CA ALA A 49 -30.49 -6.69 5.47
C ALA A 49 -29.53 -7.71 6.11
N LYS A 50 -28.57 -7.23 6.89
CA LYS A 50 -27.64 -8.10 7.64
C LYS A 50 -28.38 -8.98 8.64
N LEU A 51 -29.26 -8.39 9.45
CA LEU A 51 -30.05 -9.12 10.43
C LEU A 51 -30.99 -10.13 9.76
N ALA A 52 -31.53 -9.80 8.58
CA ALA A 52 -32.36 -10.74 7.81
C ALA A 52 -31.56 -11.94 7.29
N ALA A 53 -30.32 -11.73 6.82
CA ALA A 53 -29.42 -12.80 6.41
C ALA A 53 -29.01 -13.69 7.60
N GLU A 54 -28.67 -13.08 8.74
CA GLU A 54 -28.35 -13.80 9.99
C GLU A 54 -29.57 -14.60 10.49
N ALA A 55 -30.77 -14.03 10.40
CA ALA A 55 -32.01 -14.73 10.72
C ALA A 55 -32.25 -15.92 9.79
N GLY A 56 -31.99 -15.77 8.48
CA GLY A 56 -32.07 -16.87 7.52
C GLY A 56 -31.10 -18.01 7.83
N MET A 57 -29.85 -17.69 8.18
CA MET A 57 -28.86 -18.66 8.61
C MET A 57 -29.30 -19.39 9.89
N ALA A 58 -29.77 -18.65 10.91
CA ALA A 58 -30.25 -19.23 12.16
C ALA A 58 -31.47 -20.14 11.93
N ARG A 59 -32.40 -19.75 11.03
CA ARG A 59 -33.55 -20.58 10.65
C ARG A 59 -33.11 -21.86 9.95
N ALA A 60 -32.15 -21.77 9.01
CA ALA A 60 -31.60 -22.94 8.32
C ALA A 60 -30.92 -23.92 9.30
N GLN A 61 -30.12 -23.41 10.24
CA GLN A 61 -29.52 -24.22 11.30
C GLN A 61 -30.58 -24.89 12.19
N SER A 62 -31.62 -24.14 12.57
CA SER A 62 -32.74 -24.67 13.35
C SER A 62 -33.52 -25.75 12.60
N GLU A 63 -33.70 -25.62 11.28
CA GLU A 63 -34.37 -26.61 10.44
C GLU A 63 -33.57 -27.91 10.39
N VAL A 64 -32.24 -27.83 10.17
CA VAL A 64 -31.36 -28.99 10.16
C VAL A 64 -31.36 -29.70 11.53
N VAL A 65 -31.21 -28.95 12.62
CA VAL A 65 -31.26 -29.51 13.98
C VAL A 65 -32.64 -30.11 14.27
N GLY A 66 -33.71 -29.43 13.86
CA GLY A 66 -35.09 -29.90 14.00
C GLY A 66 -35.31 -31.25 13.32
N ARG A 67 -34.81 -31.43 12.09
CA ARG A 67 -34.87 -32.70 11.37
C ARG A 67 -34.14 -33.81 12.11
N ILE A 68 -32.88 -33.58 12.48
CA ILE A 68 -32.05 -34.53 13.23
C ILE A 68 -32.76 -34.98 14.53
N LEU A 69 -33.36 -34.04 15.26
CA LEU A 69 -34.10 -34.34 16.50
C LEU A 69 -35.39 -35.11 16.22
N SER A 70 -36.15 -34.74 15.18
CA SER A 70 -37.44 -35.35 14.83
C SER A 70 -37.30 -36.79 14.32
N SER A 71 -36.27 -37.08 13.52
CA SER A 71 -35.99 -38.41 12.98
C SER A 71 -35.12 -39.26 13.91
N SER A 72 -34.56 -38.67 14.97
CA SER A 72 -33.54 -39.27 15.86
C SER A 72 -32.31 -39.78 15.10
N ASN A 73 -32.05 -39.26 13.90
CA ASN A 73 -30.94 -39.65 13.05
C ASN A 73 -29.97 -38.47 12.88
N ARG A 74 -28.78 -38.58 13.48
CA ARG A 74 -27.70 -37.59 13.36
C ARG A 74 -27.22 -37.31 11.94
N PHE A 75 -27.58 -38.17 10.99
CA PHE A 75 -27.22 -38.04 9.59
C PHE A 75 -28.35 -37.46 8.72
N ASP A 76 -29.46 -37.01 9.30
CA ASP A 76 -30.61 -36.49 8.57
C ASP A 76 -30.48 -34.98 8.26
N PHE A 77 -29.43 -34.62 7.52
CA PHE A 77 -29.09 -33.24 7.13
C PHE A 77 -29.06 -33.04 5.60
N ASP A 78 -30.02 -33.60 4.89
CA ASP A 78 -30.08 -33.54 3.42
C ASP A 78 -30.34 -32.15 2.83
N TYR A 79 -30.15 -32.03 1.52
CA TYR A 79 -30.45 -30.83 0.74
C TYR A 79 -31.84 -30.28 1.09
N THR A 80 -31.89 -29.02 1.50
CA THR A 80 -33.15 -28.37 1.86
C THR A 80 -33.15 -26.91 1.45
N VAL A 81 -34.36 -26.40 1.20
CA VAL A 81 -34.60 -25.01 0.86
C VAL A 81 -35.57 -24.39 1.86
N SER A 82 -35.65 -23.07 1.91
CA SER A 82 -36.70 -22.37 2.66
C SER A 82 -38.08 -22.65 2.05
N THR A 83 -39.07 -22.95 2.88
CA THR A 83 -40.46 -23.20 2.48
C THR A 83 -41.40 -22.38 3.34
N ASN A 84 -42.51 -21.91 2.77
CA ASN A 84 -43.55 -21.28 3.55
C ASN A 84 -44.55 -22.30 4.10
N PHE A 85 -45.20 -21.95 5.20
CA PHE A 85 -46.40 -22.65 5.64
C PHE A 85 -47.57 -22.30 4.70
N PHE A 86 -48.36 -23.32 4.35
CA PHE A 86 -49.66 -23.17 3.72
C PHE A 86 -50.55 -24.35 4.11
N ASN A 87 -51.87 -24.15 4.06
CA ASN A 87 -52.86 -25.20 4.26
C ASN A 87 -52.98 -26.05 2.98
N PRO A 88 -52.65 -27.35 3.02
CA PRO A 88 -52.79 -28.24 1.86
C PRO A 88 -54.23 -28.35 1.35
N ASP A 89 -55.23 -28.18 2.23
CA ASP A 89 -56.65 -28.29 1.89
C ASP A 89 -57.21 -27.03 1.17
N GLY A 90 -56.40 -25.98 1.03
CA GLY A 90 -56.80 -24.70 0.44
C GLY A 90 -57.28 -23.68 1.47
N TYR A 91 -57.59 -22.46 1.01
CA TYR A 91 -58.10 -21.38 1.86
C TYR A 91 -59.61 -21.53 2.08
N ASP A 92 -60.01 -21.73 3.34
CA ASP A 92 -61.42 -21.78 3.71
C ASP A 92 -62.01 -20.36 3.74
N ALA A 93 -62.70 -20.01 2.66
CA ALA A 93 -63.38 -18.72 2.51
C ALA A 93 -64.59 -18.54 3.44
N SER A 94 -65.02 -19.58 4.17
CA SER A 94 -66.08 -19.49 5.17
C SER A 94 -65.57 -19.16 6.58
N ASN A 95 -64.26 -19.30 6.80
CA ASN A 95 -63.62 -18.98 8.07
C ASN A 95 -63.10 -17.54 8.06
N PHE A 96 -63.86 -16.66 8.72
CA PHE A 96 -63.53 -15.23 8.87
C PHE A 96 -62.73 -14.90 10.14
N ASN A 97 -62.32 -15.91 10.91
CA ASN A 97 -61.48 -15.71 12.09
C ASN A 97 -60.00 -15.64 11.68
N PHE A 98 -59.20 -14.92 12.48
CA PHE A 98 -57.75 -15.00 12.37
C PHE A 98 -57.28 -16.39 12.80
N ASP A 99 -56.94 -17.23 11.82
CA ASP A 99 -56.48 -18.59 12.02
C ASP A 99 -55.14 -18.79 11.30
N PRO A 100 -54.03 -18.94 12.05
CA PRO A 100 -52.71 -19.22 11.51
C PRO A 100 -52.63 -20.47 10.62
N HIS A 101 -53.61 -21.38 10.69
CA HIS A 101 -53.67 -22.58 9.87
C HIS A 101 -54.49 -22.39 8.58
N ASN A 102 -55.28 -21.32 8.45
CA ASN A 102 -56.05 -21.01 7.24
C ASN A 102 -55.28 -20.05 6.32
N VAL A 103 -54.18 -20.54 5.75
CA VAL A 103 -53.26 -19.78 4.89
C VAL A 103 -53.04 -20.49 3.57
N ASN A 104 -53.61 -20.00 2.46
CA ASN A 104 -53.31 -20.46 1.10
C ASN A 104 -53.72 -19.37 0.10
N TYR A 105 -53.05 -19.23 -1.03
CA TYR A 105 -53.46 -18.31 -2.10
C TYR A 105 -54.49 -18.91 -3.07
N PHE A 106 -54.81 -20.20 -2.89
CA PHE A 106 -55.80 -20.95 -3.65
C PHE A 106 -56.91 -21.48 -2.74
N LEU A 107 -58.12 -21.50 -3.26
CA LEU A 107 -59.28 -22.14 -2.65
C LEU A 107 -59.16 -23.67 -2.75
N PRO A 108 -59.97 -24.46 -2.00
CA PRO A 108 -59.95 -25.92 -2.04
C PRO A 108 -60.21 -26.53 -3.43
N ASN A 109 -60.86 -25.77 -4.32
CA ASN A 109 -61.11 -26.16 -5.71
C ASN A 109 -59.92 -25.86 -6.66
N GLY A 110 -58.84 -25.27 -6.16
CA GLY A 110 -57.65 -24.89 -6.92
C GLY A 110 -57.71 -23.51 -7.58
N ASP A 111 -58.83 -22.79 -7.48
CA ASP A 111 -58.93 -21.44 -8.03
C ASP A 111 -58.18 -20.43 -7.14
N PRO A 112 -57.53 -19.39 -7.71
CA PRO A 112 -56.94 -18.32 -6.91
C PRO A 112 -58.04 -17.59 -6.13
N ILE A 113 -57.71 -17.09 -4.94
CA ILE A 113 -58.65 -16.25 -4.18
C ILE A 113 -58.96 -14.99 -4.99
N GLY A 114 -60.15 -14.89 -5.55
CA GLY A 114 -60.57 -13.73 -6.36
C GLY A 114 -61.12 -12.56 -5.56
N ASP A 115 -61.59 -12.81 -4.33
CA ASP A 115 -62.17 -11.78 -3.46
C ASP A 115 -61.07 -11.02 -2.68
N PRO A 116 -60.95 -9.68 -2.86
CA PRO A 116 -59.94 -8.88 -2.17
C PRO A 116 -60.04 -8.94 -0.63
N TYR A 117 -61.24 -9.15 -0.08
CA TYR A 117 -61.42 -9.26 1.37
C TYR A 117 -60.81 -10.56 1.90
N ASN A 118 -61.12 -11.70 1.29
CA ASN A 118 -60.50 -12.99 1.61
C ASN A 118 -58.99 -13.00 1.37
N GLN A 119 -58.48 -12.29 0.37
CA GLN A 119 -57.04 -12.11 0.19
C GLN A 119 -56.40 -11.38 1.37
N ALA A 120 -57.04 -10.32 1.88
CA ALA A 120 -56.55 -9.58 3.04
C ALA A 120 -56.58 -10.42 4.33
N VAL A 121 -57.60 -11.25 4.52
CA VAL A 121 -57.68 -12.19 5.66
C VAL A 121 -56.59 -13.28 5.55
N ASN A 122 -56.38 -13.85 4.37
CA ASN A 122 -55.28 -14.78 4.11
C ASN A 122 -53.90 -14.16 4.43
N ILE A 123 -53.68 -12.90 4.03
CA ILE A 123 -52.46 -12.16 4.38
C ILE A 123 -52.37 -11.90 5.89
N GLY A 124 -53.49 -11.61 6.56
CA GLY A 124 -53.57 -11.45 8.01
C GLY A 124 -53.37 -12.75 8.82
N ASN A 125 -53.57 -13.92 8.19
CA ASN A 125 -53.35 -15.23 8.82
C ASN A 125 -51.88 -15.70 8.76
N GLN A 126 -51.01 -14.98 8.03
CA GLN A 126 -49.59 -15.32 7.90
C GLN A 126 -48.86 -15.22 9.26
N PHE A 127 -48.40 -16.37 9.77
CA PHE A 127 -47.69 -16.46 11.06
C PHE A 127 -46.50 -17.43 11.02
N TYR A 128 -46.72 -18.70 10.66
CA TYR A 128 -45.64 -19.69 10.52
C TYR A 128 -44.95 -19.54 9.16
N ASP A 129 -43.62 -19.41 9.15
CA ASP A 129 -42.79 -19.18 7.94
C ASP A 129 -43.53 -18.37 6.85
N PRO A 130 -43.97 -17.15 7.19
CA PRO A 130 -45.01 -16.46 6.45
C PRO A 130 -44.54 -16.12 5.04
N ARG A 131 -45.44 -16.26 4.05
CA ARG A 131 -45.16 -15.94 2.64
C ARG A 131 -45.39 -14.45 2.39
N PRO A 132 -44.33 -13.64 2.20
CA PRO A 132 -44.50 -12.22 1.95
C PRO A 132 -45.04 -12.00 0.53
N PRO A 133 -45.95 -11.01 0.32
CA PRO A 133 -46.45 -10.66 -1.01
C PRO A 133 -45.34 -10.00 -1.85
N VAL A 134 -44.69 -10.78 -2.73
CA VAL A 134 -43.67 -10.29 -3.66
C VAL A 134 -44.23 -10.26 -5.08
N TYR A 135 -44.37 -9.07 -5.63
CA TYR A 135 -44.85 -8.88 -7.00
C TYR A 135 -43.74 -8.35 -7.89
N VAL A 136 -43.56 -8.96 -9.06
CA VAL A 136 -42.63 -8.50 -10.09
C VAL A 136 -43.44 -8.05 -11.30
N GLU A 137 -43.15 -6.85 -11.79
CA GLU A 137 -43.70 -6.37 -13.07
C GLU A 137 -42.85 -6.98 -14.19
N ASP A 138 -43.37 -8.00 -14.88
CA ASP A 138 -42.78 -8.51 -16.10
C ASP A 138 -43.55 -7.98 -17.32
N ILE A 139 -42.82 -7.67 -18.39
CA ILE A 139 -43.40 -7.30 -19.68
C ILE A 139 -43.35 -8.57 -20.53
N GLU A 140 -44.47 -9.29 -20.59
CA GLU A 140 -44.55 -10.56 -21.32
C GLU A 140 -45.32 -10.38 -22.62
N TYR A 141 -44.85 -11.05 -23.68
CA TYR A 141 -45.57 -11.10 -24.95
C TYR A 141 -46.82 -11.96 -24.76
N ASN A 142 -48.00 -11.34 -24.73
CA ASN A 142 -49.25 -12.08 -24.65
C ASN A 142 -49.58 -12.65 -26.05
N PRO A 143 -49.55 -13.99 -26.24
CA PRO A 143 -49.76 -14.59 -27.57
C PRO A 143 -51.18 -14.39 -28.10
N ARG A 144 -52.15 -14.12 -27.22
CA ARG A 144 -53.56 -13.92 -27.57
C ARG A 144 -53.85 -12.49 -28.01
N SER A 145 -53.24 -11.49 -27.37
CA SER A 145 -53.41 -10.08 -27.75
C SER A 145 -52.31 -9.59 -28.70
N ARG A 146 -51.25 -10.38 -28.92
CA ARG A 146 -50.07 -10.03 -29.73
C ARG A 146 -49.40 -8.72 -29.31
N GLN A 147 -49.57 -8.34 -28.05
CA GLN A 147 -48.99 -7.15 -27.45
C GLN A 147 -48.13 -7.56 -26.26
N TYR A 148 -47.11 -6.75 -26.00
CA TYR A 148 -46.37 -6.83 -24.75
C TYR A 148 -47.24 -6.21 -23.66
N GLU A 149 -47.72 -7.04 -22.74
CA GLU A 149 -48.58 -6.62 -21.65
C GLU A 149 -47.78 -6.64 -20.35
N ARG A 150 -48.05 -5.66 -19.49
CA ARG A 150 -47.54 -5.66 -18.12
C ARG A 150 -48.30 -6.70 -17.33
N GLN A 151 -47.62 -7.78 -16.97
CA GLN A 151 -48.12 -8.78 -16.04
C GLN A 151 -47.48 -8.58 -14.67
N ILE A 152 -48.28 -8.68 -13.63
CA ILE A 152 -47.82 -8.66 -12.25
C ILE A 152 -47.72 -10.12 -11.82
N ASP A 153 -46.51 -10.66 -11.78
CA ASP A 153 -46.23 -12.03 -11.36
C ASP A 153 -46.02 -12.08 -9.84
N PHE A 154 -46.72 -13.00 -9.16
CA PHE A 154 -46.56 -13.21 -7.72
C PHE A 154 -45.36 -14.13 -7.47
N ARG A 155 -44.17 -13.52 -7.46
CA ARG A 155 -42.88 -14.21 -7.39
C ARG A 155 -42.41 -14.39 -5.93
N PHE A 156 -43.17 -15.19 -5.18
CA PHE A 156 -42.86 -15.53 -3.77
C PHE A 156 -41.70 -16.53 -3.61
N TYR A 157 -41.10 -16.97 -4.71
CA TYR A 157 -39.99 -17.92 -4.75
C TYR A 157 -38.82 -17.34 -5.55
N LEU A 158 -37.66 -17.95 -5.40
CA LEU A 158 -36.48 -17.71 -6.23
C LEU A 158 -36.38 -18.83 -7.27
N ASP A 159 -36.53 -18.50 -8.55
CA ASP A 159 -36.33 -19.43 -9.67
C ASP A 159 -34.84 -19.79 -9.78
N PHE A 160 -34.42 -20.83 -9.06
CA PHE A 160 -33.01 -21.16 -8.90
C PHE A 160 -32.48 -22.02 -10.06
N ASN A 161 -33.35 -22.72 -10.79
CA ASN A 161 -32.98 -23.52 -11.96
C ASN A 161 -33.14 -22.76 -13.30
N ARG A 162 -33.55 -21.47 -13.25
CA ARG A 162 -33.72 -20.55 -14.38
C ARG A 162 -34.68 -21.06 -15.46
N ASN A 163 -35.75 -21.76 -15.07
CA ASN A 163 -36.71 -22.34 -16.02
C ASN A 163 -37.99 -21.50 -16.19
N GLY A 164 -38.13 -20.40 -15.46
CA GLY A 164 -39.27 -19.48 -15.50
C GLY A 164 -40.53 -20.00 -14.81
N ARG A 165 -40.45 -21.04 -13.97
CA ARG A 165 -41.59 -21.72 -13.33
C ARG A 165 -41.31 -21.97 -11.86
N PHE A 166 -42.39 -22.13 -11.07
CA PHE A 166 -42.26 -22.54 -9.68
C PHE A 166 -42.21 -24.06 -9.54
N GLU A 167 -41.15 -24.55 -8.92
CA GLU A 167 -41.01 -25.93 -8.45
C GLU A 167 -41.29 -26.01 -6.93
N PRO A 168 -42.46 -26.53 -6.50
CA PRO A 168 -42.75 -26.69 -5.08
C PRO A 168 -41.86 -27.73 -4.39
N THR A 169 -41.55 -27.51 -3.11
CA THR A 169 -40.90 -28.50 -2.25
C THR A 169 -41.96 -29.29 -1.48
N GLY A 170 -41.86 -30.61 -1.44
CA GLY A 170 -42.76 -31.46 -0.65
C GLY A 170 -43.07 -32.82 -1.29
N LEU A 171 -44.10 -33.49 -0.77
CA LEU A 171 -44.64 -34.71 -1.36
C LEU A 171 -45.61 -34.32 -2.48
N LEU A 172 -45.24 -34.58 -3.72
CA LEU A 172 -45.94 -34.11 -4.91
C LEU A 172 -46.33 -35.27 -5.82
N PRO A 173 -47.46 -35.16 -6.54
CA PRO A 173 -47.82 -36.15 -7.53
C PRO A 173 -46.88 -36.02 -8.74
N SER A 174 -46.44 -37.16 -9.27
CA SER A 174 -45.54 -37.19 -10.41
C SER A 174 -46.35 -37.11 -11.72
N PHE A 175 -45.96 -36.23 -12.63
CA PHE A 175 -46.62 -36.06 -13.92
C PHE A 175 -45.75 -36.59 -15.07
N SER A 176 -46.40 -37.18 -16.07
CA SER A 176 -45.80 -37.56 -17.35
C SER A 176 -45.62 -36.34 -18.28
N GLU A 177 -44.98 -36.55 -19.42
CA GLU A 177 -44.76 -35.52 -20.44
C GLU A 177 -46.07 -34.95 -21.01
N ASP A 178 -47.14 -35.75 -21.03
CA ASP A 178 -48.48 -35.32 -21.44
C ASP A 178 -49.26 -34.58 -20.33
N ASN A 179 -48.57 -34.18 -19.25
CA ASN A 179 -49.13 -33.55 -18.05
C ASN A 179 -50.23 -34.41 -17.39
N ARG A 180 -50.12 -35.75 -17.49
CA ARG A 180 -51.00 -36.70 -16.81
C ARG A 180 -50.34 -37.21 -15.55
N GLN A 181 -51.12 -37.33 -14.48
CA GLN A 181 -50.63 -37.90 -13.23
C GLN A 181 -50.22 -39.37 -13.46
N LEU A 182 -48.98 -39.70 -13.13
CA LEU A 182 -48.47 -41.06 -13.17
C LEU A 182 -49.20 -41.89 -12.13
N THR A 183 -49.66 -43.06 -12.54
CA THR A 183 -50.27 -44.05 -11.66
C THR A 183 -49.39 -45.28 -11.63
N ASP A 184 -49.29 -45.91 -10.46
CA ASP A 184 -48.64 -47.21 -10.34
C ASP A 184 -49.44 -48.24 -11.15
N SER A 185 -48.74 -48.89 -12.08
CA SER A 185 -49.29 -49.92 -12.96
C SER A 185 -49.96 -51.10 -12.24
N GLN A 186 -49.63 -51.34 -10.95
CA GLN A 186 -50.18 -52.45 -10.17
C GLN A 186 -51.35 -52.05 -9.27
N SER A 187 -51.30 -50.86 -8.65
CA SER A 187 -52.32 -50.40 -7.70
C SER A 187 -53.31 -49.39 -8.28
N GLY A 188 -53.02 -48.78 -9.43
CA GLY A 188 -53.80 -47.68 -10.01
C GLY A 188 -53.75 -46.39 -9.18
N LEU A 189 -52.99 -46.37 -8.09
CA LEU A 189 -52.83 -45.22 -7.21
C LEU A 189 -51.84 -44.22 -7.83
N PRO A 190 -52.00 -42.91 -7.55
CA PRO A 190 -51.05 -41.94 -8.04
C PRO A 190 -49.66 -42.13 -7.44
N VAL A 191 -48.63 -41.94 -8.26
CA VAL A 191 -47.24 -41.98 -7.83
C VAL A 191 -46.87 -40.64 -7.20
N TRP A 192 -46.57 -40.67 -5.90
CA TRP A 192 -46.10 -39.51 -5.15
C TRP A 192 -44.59 -39.57 -4.98
N THR A 193 -43.90 -38.46 -5.27
CA THR A 193 -42.45 -38.32 -5.08
C THR A 193 -42.18 -37.15 -4.15
N ARG A 194 -41.20 -37.33 -3.25
CA ARG A 194 -40.71 -36.24 -2.40
C ARG A 194 -39.65 -35.48 -3.17
N ASN A 195 -39.93 -34.22 -3.52
CA ASN A 195 -39.03 -33.38 -4.28
C ASN A 195 -38.67 -32.11 -3.49
N VAL A 196 -37.48 -31.59 -3.74
CA VAL A 196 -37.03 -30.28 -3.24
C VAL A 196 -36.84 -29.38 -4.45
N GLY A 197 -37.54 -28.26 -4.48
CA GLY A 197 -37.59 -27.33 -5.60
C GLY A 197 -37.03 -25.95 -5.24
N ASP A 198 -37.72 -24.90 -5.69
CA ASP A 198 -37.30 -23.51 -5.50
C ASP A 198 -37.34 -23.08 -4.03
N PRO A 199 -36.36 -22.29 -3.57
CA PRO A 199 -36.42 -21.59 -2.30
C PRO A 199 -37.55 -20.57 -2.28
N GLN A 200 -38.33 -20.57 -1.22
CA GLN A 200 -39.43 -19.64 -1.01
C GLN A 200 -39.00 -18.51 -0.08
N TRP A 201 -39.43 -17.28 -0.37
CA TRP A 201 -39.18 -16.13 0.50
C TRP A 201 -39.97 -16.29 1.80
N VAL A 202 -39.28 -16.24 2.94
CA VAL A 202 -39.90 -16.19 4.27
C VAL A 202 -39.86 -14.75 4.77
N GLY A 203 -41.01 -14.22 5.15
CA GLY A 203 -41.14 -12.86 5.68
C GLY A 203 -40.72 -12.77 7.14
N ILE A 204 -40.02 -11.69 7.50
CA ILE A 204 -39.70 -11.35 8.89
C ILE A 204 -40.76 -10.34 9.36
N LEU A 205 -41.48 -10.66 10.42
CA LEU A 205 -42.44 -9.77 11.06
C LEU A 205 -41.76 -8.87 12.11
N GLU A 206 -42.27 -7.66 12.31
CA GLU A 206 -41.81 -6.73 13.34
C GLU A 206 -41.93 -7.31 14.75
N ASP A 207 -43.04 -8.00 15.03
CA ASP A 207 -43.26 -8.83 16.20
C ASP A 207 -43.43 -10.30 15.77
N PRO A 208 -42.41 -11.16 15.97
CA PRO A 208 -42.46 -12.58 15.61
C PRO A 208 -43.50 -13.38 16.41
N GLY A 209 -44.00 -12.87 17.53
CA GLY A 209 -44.98 -13.55 18.38
C GLY A 209 -46.43 -13.39 17.92
N LEU A 210 -46.68 -12.56 16.91
CA LEU A 210 -48.02 -12.22 16.42
C LEU A 210 -48.14 -12.45 14.90
N PRO A 211 -49.34 -12.76 14.38
CA PRO A 211 -49.56 -12.82 12.94
C PRO A 211 -49.42 -11.44 12.29
N HIS A 212 -49.29 -11.44 10.96
CA HIS A 212 -49.22 -10.21 10.18
C HIS A 212 -50.47 -9.34 10.37
N SER A 213 -50.29 -8.04 10.54
CA SER A 213 -51.39 -7.08 10.63
C SER A 213 -50.95 -5.70 10.15
N SER A 214 -51.88 -4.75 10.08
CA SER A 214 -51.56 -3.35 9.74
C SER A 214 -50.56 -2.72 10.73
N THR A 215 -50.52 -3.22 11.97
CA THR A 215 -49.60 -2.83 13.04
C THR A 215 -48.38 -3.76 13.19
N ASN A 216 -48.44 -5.00 12.70
CA ASN A 216 -47.32 -5.94 12.69
C ASN A 216 -46.89 -6.26 11.25
N ARG A 217 -45.93 -5.50 10.74
CA ARG A 217 -45.59 -5.49 9.31
C ARG A 217 -44.42 -6.41 8.99
N PHE A 218 -44.27 -6.76 7.71
CA PHE A 218 -43.05 -7.37 7.22
C PHE A 218 -41.92 -6.32 7.18
N ILE A 219 -40.83 -6.57 7.91
CA ILE A 219 -39.64 -5.70 7.96
C ILE A 219 -38.54 -6.17 7.01
N GLY A 220 -38.61 -7.42 6.56
CA GLY A 220 -37.65 -8.02 5.65
C GLY A 220 -38.11 -9.38 5.14
N ARG A 221 -37.29 -9.99 4.28
CA ARG A 221 -37.49 -11.35 3.81
C ARG A 221 -36.14 -12.03 3.59
N PHE A 222 -36.10 -13.35 3.72
CA PHE A 222 -34.94 -14.15 3.40
C PHE A 222 -35.38 -15.44 2.69
N ALA A 223 -34.47 -16.02 1.93
CA ALA A 223 -34.59 -17.38 1.42
C ALA A 223 -33.23 -18.05 1.60
N TYR A 224 -33.21 -19.36 1.81
CA TYR A 224 -31.96 -20.10 1.98
C TYR A 224 -32.00 -21.43 1.24
N ILE A 225 -30.80 -21.89 0.91
CA ILE A 225 -30.51 -23.24 0.40
C ILE A 225 -29.44 -23.82 1.32
N VAL A 226 -29.61 -25.08 1.69
CA VAL A 226 -28.62 -25.84 2.45
C VAL A 226 -28.11 -26.97 1.55
N ILE A 227 -26.82 -26.93 1.23
CA ILE A 227 -26.11 -27.98 0.49
C ILE A 227 -25.20 -28.69 1.50
N PRO A 228 -25.40 -29.99 1.76
CA PRO A 228 -24.60 -30.70 2.75
C PRO A 228 -23.26 -31.15 2.17
N GLU A 229 -22.19 -30.40 2.46
CA GLU A 229 -20.83 -30.67 1.94
C GLU A 229 -20.36 -32.11 2.17
N GLY A 230 -20.65 -32.69 3.34
CA GLY A 230 -20.27 -34.08 3.67
C GLY A 230 -21.09 -35.16 2.95
N ARG A 231 -22.07 -34.79 2.12
CA ARG A 231 -22.92 -35.70 1.33
C ARG A 231 -22.88 -35.40 -0.18
N THR A 232 -22.23 -34.32 -0.58
CA THR A 232 -22.06 -33.96 -2.00
C THR A 232 -20.68 -34.37 -2.50
N LEU A 233 -20.61 -34.78 -3.76
CA LEU A 233 -19.36 -34.89 -4.51
C LEU A 233 -18.93 -33.49 -4.95
N ASP A 234 -17.63 -33.22 -4.98
CA ASP A 234 -17.15 -31.91 -5.39
C ASP A 234 -16.84 -31.87 -6.89
N LEU A 235 -17.46 -30.91 -7.62
CA LEU A 235 -17.22 -30.64 -9.03
C LEU A 235 -15.74 -30.39 -9.37
N ASN A 236 -14.97 -29.90 -8.41
CA ASN A 236 -13.55 -29.61 -8.54
C ASN A 236 -12.65 -30.82 -8.36
N THR A 237 -13.15 -31.96 -7.84
CA THR A 237 -12.35 -33.16 -7.57
C THR A 237 -12.87 -34.43 -8.26
N ILE A 238 -14.09 -34.39 -8.82
CA ILE A 238 -14.72 -35.51 -9.53
C ILE A 238 -14.20 -35.67 -10.98
N HIS A 239 -13.01 -36.25 -11.17
CA HIS A 239 -12.41 -36.42 -12.51
C HIS A 239 -11.90 -37.84 -12.75
N ASN A 240 -12.43 -38.53 -13.76
CA ASN A 240 -12.04 -39.91 -14.06
C ASN A 240 -11.77 -40.17 -15.57
N GLN A 241 -11.42 -39.12 -16.33
CA GLN A 241 -11.16 -39.21 -17.77
C GLN A 241 -9.67 -39.41 -18.08
N ILE A 242 -9.40 -40.34 -18.99
CA ILE A 242 -8.07 -40.75 -19.45
C ILE A 242 -8.02 -40.57 -20.97
N LYS A 243 -7.62 -39.40 -21.47
CA LYS A 243 -7.66 -39.07 -22.91
C LYS A 243 -6.28 -39.00 -23.54
N GLU A 244 -6.15 -39.49 -24.77
CA GLU A 244 -5.07 -39.15 -25.70
C GLU A 244 -5.58 -38.13 -26.74
N ILE A 245 -4.72 -37.22 -27.21
CA ILE A 245 -5.11 -35.97 -27.89
C ILE A 245 -5.94 -36.19 -29.18
N ASN A 246 -5.96 -37.40 -29.76
CA ASN A 246 -6.61 -37.69 -31.04
C ASN A 246 -7.48 -38.97 -31.07
N ALA A 247 -7.94 -39.50 -29.92
CA ALA A 247 -8.78 -40.71 -29.85
C ALA A 247 -10.02 -40.51 -28.98
N GLN A 248 -11.02 -41.38 -29.19
CA GLN A 248 -12.37 -41.38 -28.59
C GLN A 248 -12.34 -41.25 -27.04
N ASP A 249 -13.36 -40.60 -26.44
CA ASP A 249 -13.40 -40.32 -25.00
C ASP A 249 -13.26 -41.60 -24.17
N SER A 250 -12.35 -41.64 -23.19
CA SER A 250 -12.17 -42.80 -22.32
C SER A 250 -12.24 -42.37 -20.85
N PHE A 251 -13.18 -42.96 -20.12
CA PHE A 251 -13.47 -42.75 -18.71
C PHE A 251 -13.32 -44.08 -17.98
N VAL A 252 -12.78 -44.08 -16.76
CA VAL A 252 -12.45 -45.31 -16.04
C VAL A 252 -13.06 -45.31 -14.64
N ARG A 253 -13.46 -46.48 -14.16
CA ARG A 253 -14.00 -46.69 -12.81
C ARG A 253 -13.19 -47.75 -12.08
N ASN A 254 -12.65 -47.44 -10.91
CA ASN A 254 -11.96 -48.43 -10.06
C ASN A 254 -12.73 -48.67 -8.74
N GLN A 255 -12.05 -49.07 -7.65
CA GLN A 255 -12.68 -49.45 -6.37
C GLN A 255 -13.45 -48.32 -5.67
N GLY A 256 -13.29 -47.07 -6.10
CA GLY A 256 -14.02 -45.92 -5.57
C GLY A 256 -13.38 -45.36 -4.31
N ILE A 257 -12.04 -45.31 -4.27
CA ILE A 257 -11.27 -44.84 -3.10
C ILE A 257 -11.41 -43.33 -2.91
N GLY A 258 -11.68 -42.59 -3.99
CA GLY A 258 -12.03 -41.18 -3.94
C GLY A 258 -12.91 -40.72 -5.10
N PRO A 259 -13.39 -39.46 -5.05
CA PRO A 259 -14.28 -38.88 -6.06
C PRO A 259 -13.73 -38.91 -7.49
N TRP A 260 -12.41 -38.86 -7.66
CA TRP A 260 -11.72 -38.94 -8.95
C TRP A 260 -11.78 -40.33 -9.61
N GLU A 261 -12.27 -41.37 -8.92
CA GLU A 261 -12.50 -42.69 -9.55
C GLU A 261 -13.96 -42.87 -10.02
N ILE A 262 -14.82 -41.88 -9.76
CA ILE A 262 -16.25 -41.92 -10.07
C ILE A 262 -16.49 -41.53 -11.52
N ASN A 263 -17.28 -42.32 -12.24
CA ASN A 263 -17.70 -42.02 -13.60
C ASN A 263 -18.77 -40.93 -13.65
N LEU A 264 -18.34 -39.69 -13.88
CA LEU A 264 -19.21 -38.53 -14.01
C LEU A 264 -20.23 -38.68 -15.14
N GLY A 265 -19.87 -39.31 -16.27
CA GLY A 265 -20.82 -39.61 -17.34
C GLY A 265 -21.92 -40.58 -16.89
N SER A 266 -21.57 -41.59 -16.08
CA SER A 266 -22.56 -42.50 -15.51
C SER A 266 -23.46 -41.80 -14.49
N PHE A 267 -22.90 -40.89 -13.70
CA PHE A 267 -23.64 -40.07 -12.75
C PHE A 267 -24.68 -39.19 -13.48
N LEU A 268 -24.29 -38.49 -14.56
CA LEU A 268 -25.21 -37.68 -15.35
C LEU A 268 -26.30 -38.54 -16.00
N ARG A 269 -25.94 -39.73 -16.51
CA ARG A 269 -26.91 -40.69 -17.06
C ARG A 269 -27.92 -41.15 -16.01
N ASP A 270 -27.47 -41.45 -14.80
CA ASP A 270 -28.33 -41.92 -13.70
C ASP A 270 -29.22 -40.78 -13.17
N LEU A 271 -28.66 -39.58 -13.06
CA LEU A 271 -29.38 -38.38 -12.64
C LEU A 271 -30.63 -38.14 -13.49
N ASN A 272 -30.49 -38.14 -14.83
CA ASN A 272 -31.64 -38.12 -15.71
C ASN A 272 -31.41 -38.85 -17.05
N PRO A 273 -31.89 -40.10 -17.20
CA PRO A 273 -31.75 -40.84 -18.45
C PRO A 273 -32.58 -40.30 -19.61
N ARG A 274 -33.50 -39.34 -19.40
CA ARG A 274 -34.26 -38.67 -20.47
C ARG A 274 -33.49 -37.49 -21.07
N ILE A 275 -32.71 -36.79 -20.26
CA ILE A 275 -31.85 -35.69 -20.73
C ILE A 275 -30.55 -36.25 -21.35
N TRP A 276 -29.93 -37.22 -20.68
CA TRP A 276 -28.72 -37.90 -21.16
C TRP A 276 -29.06 -39.26 -21.78
N THR A 277 -29.80 -39.25 -22.89
CA THR A 277 -30.40 -40.45 -23.52
C THR A 277 -29.42 -41.53 -23.97
N GLN A 278 -28.23 -41.15 -24.41
CA GLN A 278 -27.21 -42.07 -24.92
C GLN A 278 -26.09 -42.23 -23.89
N TYR A 279 -25.80 -43.49 -23.56
CA TYR A 279 -24.70 -43.89 -22.68
C TYR A 279 -24.14 -45.22 -23.17
N GLN A 280 -22.92 -45.20 -23.71
CA GLN A 280 -22.17 -46.40 -24.08
C GLN A 280 -20.83 -46.34 -23.38
N TYR A 281 -20.69 -47.17 -22.34
CA TYR A 281 -19.44 -47.33 -21.63
C TYR A 281 -18.59 -48.42 -22.29
N ALA A 282 -17.45 -48.04 -22.83
CA ALA A 282 -16.40 -48.94 -23.26
C ALA A 282 -15.28 -48.89 -22.21
N GLY A 283 -14.98 -50.04 -21.61
CA GLY A 283 -13.90 -50.14 -20.64
C GLY A 283 -12.55 -49.74 -21.25
N PRO A 284 -11.60 -49.23 -20.45
CA PRO A 284 -10.32 -48.68 -20.93
C PRO A 284 -9.48 -49.64 -21.77
N LEU A 285 -9.69 -50.96 -21.64
CA LEU A 285 -8.95 -51.99 -22.36
C LEU A 285 -9.58 -52.43 -23.68
N ASN A 286 -10.79 -51.97 -24.00
CA ASN A 286 -11.56 -52.42 -25.16
C ASN A 286 -11.22 -51.69 -26.47
N GLY A 287 -10.34 -50.68 -26.44
CA GLY A 287 -9.91 -49.91 -27.63
C GLY A 287 -10.99 -49.03 -28.29
N ALA A 288 -12.26 -49.20 -27.94
CA ALA A 288 -13.36 -48.31 -28.26
C ALA A 288 -13.51 -47.25 -27.17
N GLY A 289 -13.82 -46.01 -27.54
CA GLY A 289 -14.15 -44.96 -26.58
C GLY A 289 -15.61 -45.00 -26.15
N ASN A 290 -15.84 -44.37 -25.01
CA ASN A 290 -17.13 -44.02 -24.49
C ASN A 290 -17.87 -43.08 -25.45
N ALA A 291 -19.16 -43.32 -25.61
CA ALA A 291 -20.02 -42.52 -26.49
C ALA A 291 -21.32 -42.15 -25.77
N GLY A 292 -21.86 -40.99 -26.13
CA GLY A 292 -23.13 -40.48 -25.63
C GLY A 292 -23.04 -39.10 -24.97
N ASN A 293 -24.18 -38.43 -24.88
CA ASN A 293 -24.27 -37.03 -24.41
C ASN A 293 -23.74 -36.86 -22.98
N SER A 294 -23.90 -37.88 -22.14
CA SER A 294 -23.41 -37.90 -20.76
C SER A 294 -21.88 -37.81 -20.67
N PHE A 295 -21.17 -38.55 -21.53
CA PHE A 295 -19.71 -38.49 -21.60
C PHE A 295 -19.20 -37.20 -22.24
N SER A 296 -19.92 -36.67 -23.24
CA SER A 296 -19.66 -35.36 -23.84
C SER A 296 -19.72 -34.23 -22.81
N ASP A 297 -20.74 -34.22 -21.95
CA ASP A 297 -20.90 -33.18 -20.92
C ASP A 297 -19.88 -33.35 -19.79
N ALA A 298 -19.63 -34.59 -19.34
CA ALA A 298 -18.57 -34.89 -18.39
C ALA A 298 -17.19 -34.47 -18.92
N PHE A 299 -16.92 -34.68 -20.21
CA PHE A 299 -15.70 -34.23 -20.86
C PHE A 299 -15.59 -32.71 -20.87
N SER A 300 -16.69 -32.03 -21.16
CA SER A 300 -16.74 -30.57 -21.26
C SER A 300 -16.44 -29.87 -19.92
N ILE A 301 -17.00 -30.37 -18.82
CA ILE A 301 -16.71 -29.90 -17.45
C ILE A 301 -15.22 -30.04 -17.15
N LEU A 302 -14.64 -31.21 -17.41
CA LEU A 302 -13.23 -31.48 -17.16
C LEU A 302 -12.31 -30.68 -18.10
N ASN A 303 -12.71 -30.49 -19.35
CA ASN A 303 -11.94 -29.71 -20.32
C ASN A 303 -11.84 -28.24 -19.90
N TYR A 304 -12.90 -27.69 -19.30
CA TYR A 304 -12.88 -26.39 -18.64
C TYR A 304 -11.85 -26.37 -17.50
N ARG A 305 -11.92 -27.31 -16.54
CA ARG A 305 -10.97 -27.42 -15.40
C ARG A 305 -9.51 -27.46 -15.85
N ARG A 306 -9.20 -28.21 -16.92
CA ARG A 306 -7.83 -28.40 -17.46
C ARG A 306 -7.35 -27.29 -18.40
N ALA A 307 -8.20 -26.34 -18.78
CA ALA A 307 -7.90 -25.34 -19.80
C ALA A 307 -7.33 -25.94 -21.11
N ASN A 308 -7.94 -27.02 -21.62
CA ASN A 308 -7.50 -27.79 -22.80
C ASN A 308 -6.13 -28.48 -22.70
N ARG A 309 -5.54 -28.65 -21.51
CA ARG A 309 -4.27 -29.39 -21.36
C ARG A 309 -4.49 -30.91 -21.35
N PRO A 310 -3.62 -31.69 -22.03
CA PRO A 310 -3.71 -33.15 -22.07
C PRO A 310 -3.27 -33.81 -20.75
N LEU A 311 -3.76 -35.03 -20.49
CA LEU A 311 -3.36 -35.89 -19.37
C LEU A 311 -2.62 -37.15 -19.88
N THR A 312 -2.01 -37.90 -18.96
CA THR A 312 -1.20 -39.10 -19.22
C THR A 312 -1.96 -40.18 -20.01
N PRO A 313 -1.36 -40.83 -21.04
CA PRO A 313 -2.04 -41.79 -21.91
C PRO A 313 -2.46 -43.11 -21.26
N LEU A 314 -3.55 -43.69 -21.78
CA LEU A 314 -4.18 -44.98 -21.41
C LEU A 314 -3.24 -46.19 -21.34
N ASN A 315 -2.20 -46.23 -22.18
CA ASN A 315 -1.24 -47.35 -22.26
C ASN A 315 -0.39 -47.54 -20.99
N LEU A 316 -0.30 -46.52 -20.13
CA LEU A 316 0.41 -46.61 -18.85
C LEU A 316 -0.46 -47.23 -17.73
N ILE A 317 -1.79 -47.31 -17.91
CA ILE A 317 -2.75 -47.51 -16.82
C ILE A 317 -3.33 -48.93 -16.81
N ALA A 318 -3.39 -49.56 -17.98
CA ALA A 318 -4.20 -50.76 -18.17
C ALA A 318 -3.45 -52.08 -17.89
N ASN A 319 -2.10 -52.05 -17.86
CA ASN A 319 -1.21 -53.14 -17.44
C ASN A 319 0.21 -52.58 -17.14
N PRO A 320 0.40 -51.82 -16.05
CA PRO A 320 1.71 -51.23 -15.77
C PRO A 320 2.71 -52.30 -15.31
N THR A 321 3.92 -52.29 -15.86
CA THR A 321 5.04 -53.04 -15.29
C THR A 321 5.49 -52.44 -13.95
N GLN A 322 6.19 -53.21 -13.12
CA GLN A 322 6.72 -52.73 -11.82
C GLN A 322 7.59 -51.46 -11.99
N THR A 323 8.38 -51.36 -13.05
CA THR A 323 9.20 -50.19 -13.37
C THR A 323 8.37 -49.01 -13.90
N GLN A 324 7.19 -49.28 -14.46
CA GLN A 324 6.26 -48.24 -14.91
C GLN A 324 5.45 -47.67 -13.74
N MET A 325 5.10 -48.45 -12.70
CA MET A 325 4.56 -47.89 -11.45
C MET A 325 5.60 -47.11 -10.65
N GLN A 326 6.89 -47.46 -10.77
CA GLN A 326 7.98 -46.64 -10.22
C GLN A 326 8.21 -45.32 -10.99
N ARG A 327 7.61 -45.18 -12.18
CA ARG A 327 7.82 -44.07 -13.12
C ARG A 327 6.49 -43.56 -13.70
N ASP A 328 5.36 -43.84 -13.07
CA ASP A 328 4.06 -43.33 -13.53
C ASP A 328 3.85 -41.91 -13.01
N TYR A 329 4.63 -41.52 -12.00
CA TYR A 329 4.81 -40.15 -11.52
C TYR A 329 3.50 -39.49 -11.05
N VAL A 330 2.46 -40.30 -10.83
CA VAL A 330 1.06 -39.94 -10.60
C VAL A 330 0.41 -41.11 -9.85
N ASP A 331 -0.27 -40.85 -8.72
CA ASP A 331 -1.19 -41.83 -8.11
C ASP A 331 -2.40 -41.98 -9.04
N ILE A 332 -2.29 -42.92 -9.97
CA ILE A 332 -3.27 -43.19 -11.02
C ILE A 332 -4.48 -43.92 -10.42
N PHE A 333 -4.29 -44.68 -9.34
CA PHE A 333 -5.28 -45.39 -8.51
C PHE A 333 -4.56 -45.81 -7.23
N ALA A 334 -5.21 -45.78 -6.05
CA ALA A 334 -4.53 -46.06 -4.79
C ALA A 334 -3.70 -47.36 -4.85
N ASN A 335 -2.39 -47.23 -5.08
CA ASN A 335 -1.35 -48.24 -5.26
C ASN A 335 -1.76 -49.62 -5.82
N GLY A 336 -2.64 -49.67 -6.83
CA GLY A 336 -3.15 -50.92 -7.40
C GLY A 336 -3.39 -50.88 -8.91
N PRO A 337 -3.25 -52.01 -9.64
CA PRO A 337 -3.57 -52.06 -11.06
C PRO A 337 -5.09 -51.88 -11.25
N TYR A 338 -5.52 -51.43 -12.43
CA TYR A 338 -6.93 -51.41 -12.78
C TYR A 338 -7.54 -52.82 -12.60
N LEU A 339 -8.44 -52.99 -11.64
CA LEU A 339 -8.95 -54.29 -11.21
C LEU A 339 -9.94 -54.87 -12.22
N GLN A 340 -9.43 -55.59 -13.21
CA GLN A 340 -10.23 -56.50 -14.04
C GLN A 340 -10.00 -57.98 -13.70
N ASN A 341 -8.90 -58.34 -13.03
CA ASN A 341 -8.54 -59.73 -12.69
C ASN A 341 -8.04 -59.82 -11.24
N GLN A 342 -8.18 -61.00 -10.62
CA GLN A 342 -7.90 -61.29 -9.20
C GLN A 342 -6.44 -61.14 -8.71
N ASN A 343 -5.57 -60.45 -9.46
CA ASN A 343 -4.17 -60.27 -9.08
C ASN A 343 -3.96 -58.96 -8.33
N TRP A 344 -3.78 -59.09 -7.02
CA TRP A 344 -3.36 -58.01 -6.14
C TRP A 344 -1.86 -57.81 -6.34
N LEU A 345 -1.39 -56.56 -6.49
CA LEU A 345 0.04 -56.28 -6.42
C LEU A 345 0.49 -56.38 -4.96
N ALA A 346 1.54 -57.16 -4.74
CA ALA A 346 2.28 -57.18 -3.50
C ALA A 346 3.46 -56.22 -3.64
N LEU A 347 3.30 -54.97 -3.19
CA LEU A 347 4.30 -54.07 -2.58
C LEU A 347 3.91 -52.61 -2.79
N ASP A 348 3.79 -51.89 -1.67
CA ASP A 348 3.56 -50.45 -1.56
C ASP A 348 4.85 -49.70 -1.97
N VAL A 349 4.79 -48.85 -3.01
CA VAL A 349 5.94 -48.06 -3.50
C VAL A 349 5.61 -46.58 -3.32
N ALA A 350 6.57 -45.81 -2.80
CA ALA A 350 6.34 -44.40 -2.47
C ALA A 350 6.36 -43.49 -3.71
N ASP A 351 5.31 -42.66 -3.86
CA ASP A 351 5.12 -41.74 -4.97
C ASP A 351 5.82 -40.38 -4.80
N ASN A 352 6.01 -39.66 -5.92
CA ASN A 352 6.46 -38.27 -5.90
C ASN A 352 5.27 -37.31 -5.77
N THR A 353 5.08 -36.75 -4.58
CA THR A 353 3.98 -35.84 -4.23
C THR A 353 3.99 -34.48 -4.96
N ALA A 354 4.98 -34.20 -5.82
CA ALA A 354 5.14 -32.91 -6.49
C ALA A 354 4.41 -32.77 -7.84
N ASN A 355 3.80 -33.84 -8.37
CA ASN A 355 3.16 -33.84 -9.70
C ASN A 355 1.62 -33.98 -9.62
N ALA A 356 0.93 -33.42 -10.61
CA ALA A 356 -0.53 -33.42 -10.72
C ALA A 356 -1.11 -34.80 -11.11
N TRP A 357 -2.23 -35.16 -10.50
CA TRP A 357 -2.96 -36.42 -10.70
C TRP A 357 -4.47 -36.16 -10.90
N TRP A 358 -5.29 -37.18 -11.18
CA TRP A 358 -6.70 -36.94 -11.56
C TRP A 358 -7.55 -36.30 -10.46
N GLY A 359 -7.24 -36.53 -9.18
CA GLY A 359 -7.84 -35.83 -8.05
C GLY A 359 -7.08 -34.57 -7.60
N SER A 360 -5.97 -34.21 -8.26
CA SER A 360 -5.26 -32.96 -7.95
C SER A 360 -6.03 -31.75 -8.43
N ASP A 361 -5.76 -30.62 -7.77
CA ASP A 361 -6.29 -29.35 -8.18
C ASP A 361 -5.81 -29.00 -9.62
N PHE A 362 -6.71 -28.48 -10.46
CA PHE A 362 -6.44 -28.09 -11.85
C PHE A 362 -6.54 -26.57 -12.03
N HIS A 363 -6.09 -26.06 -13.19
CA HIS A 363 -5.93 -24.61 -13.47
C HIS A 363 -7.18 -23.74 -13.30
N ARG A 364 -8.39 -24.29 -13.43
CA ARG A 364 -9.66 -23.57 -13.24
C ARG A 364 -10.54 -24.31 -12.24
N ALA A 365 -11.33 -23.57 -11.46
CA ALA A 365 -12.28 -24.12 -10.49
C ALA A 365 -13.71 -23.59 -10.68
N PHE A 366 -14.67 -24.37 -10.20
CA PHE A 366 -16.03 -23.96 -9.94
C PHE A 366 -16.10 -23.46 -8.51
N TYR A 367 -16.71 -22.30 -8.30
CA TYR A 367 -16.85 -21.69 -6.98
C TYR A 367 -18.32 -21.64 -6.52
N ASP A 368 -19.25 -21.80 -7.45
CA ASP A 368 -20.68 -21.84 -7.21
C ASP A 368 -21.32 -22.84 -8.19
N VAL A 369 -22.25 -23.66 -7.70
CA VAL A 369 -23.05 -24.61 -8.48
C VAL A 369 -23.87 -23.94 -9.59
N GLN A 370 -24.15 -22.64 -9.46
CA GLN A 370 -24.81 -21.83 -10.47
C GLN A 370 -23.95 -21.51 -11.68
N GLU A 371 -22.63 -21.72 -11.61
CA GLU A 371 -21.72 -21.51 -12.75
C GLU A 371 -21.92 -22.54 -13.86
N LEU A 372 -22.61 -23.63 -13.57
CA LEU A 372 -23.10 -24.59 -14.55
C LEU A 372 -24.07 -23.94 -15.56
N PHE A 373 -24.68 -22.79 -15.23
CA PHE A 373 -25.52 -22.03 -16.15
C PHE A 373 -24.76 -20.96 -16.95
N ASN A 374 -23.43 -20.86 -16.83
CA ASN A 374 -22.66 -19.87 -17.56
C ASN A 374 -22.33 -20.35 -18.98
N ASP A 375 -23.04 -19.80 -19.97
CA ASP A 375 -22.90 -20.13 -21.39
C ASP A 375 -21.47 -19.92 -21.93
N GLY A 376 -20.65 -19.08 -21.30
CA GLY A 376 -19.28 -18.77 -21.72
C GLY A 376 -18.17 -19.58 -21.05
N ARG A 377 -18.50 -20.49 -20.11
CA ARG A 377 -17.48 -21.28 -19.38
C ARG A 377 -17.35 -22.71 -19.87
N ILE A 378 -18.47 -23.41 -20.04
CA ILE A 378 -18.49 -24.83 -20.39
C ILE A 378 -18.93 -24.94 -21.86
N PRO A 379 -18.01 -25.14 -22.82
CA PRO A 379 -18.41 -25.42 -24.20
C PRO A 379 -19.02 -26.82 -24.30
N ASN A 380 -19.76 -27.13 -25.37
CA ASN A 380 -20.06 -28.53 -25.71
C ASN A 380 -18.78 -29.28 -26.16
N ALA A 381 -18.89 -30.60 -26.41
CA ALA A 381 -17.75 -31.40 -26.87
C ALA A 381 -17.11 -30.92 -28.19
N ASN A 382 -17.83 -30.12 -28.98
CA ASN A 382 -17.34 -29.50 -30.23
C ASN A 382 -16.71 -28.11 -30.02
N GLY A 383 -16.58 -27.64 -28.78
CA GLY A 383 -15.99 -26.34 -28.46
C GLY A 383 -16.94 -25.14 -28.61
N GLN A 384 -18.25 -25.37 -28.79
CA GLN A 384 -19.26 -24.32 -28.94
C GLN A 384 -19.89 -23.94 -27.60
N PHE A 385 -19.90 -22.65 -27.30
CA PHE A 385 -20.50 -22.05 -26.10
C PHE A 385 -22.00 -21.76 -26.31
N GLY A 386 -22.80 -21.89 -25.23
CA GLY A 386 -24.24 -21.57 -25.25
C GLY A 386 -25.14 -22.45 -26.14
N SER A 387 -24.65 -23.60 -26.62
CA SER A 387 -25.46 -24.50 -27.47
C SER A 387 -26.46 -25.29 -26.63
N GLN A 388 -27.62 -25.65 -27.21
CA GLN A 388 -28.59 -26.56 -26.57
C GLN A 388 -27.99 -27.94 -26.25
N GLU A 389 -26.91 -28.31 -26.93
CA GLU A 389 -26.21 -29.58 -26.76
C GLU A 389 -25.20 -29.59 -25.61
N SER A 390 -24.84 -28.40 -25.08
CA SER A 390 -24.01 -28.25 -23.89
C SER A 390 -24.78 -28.63 -22.62
N ILE A 391 -24.06 -28.93 -21.54
CA ILE A 391 -24.69 -29.16 -20.23
C ILE A 391 -25.59 -28.00 -19.80
N THR A 392 -25.14 -26.76 -20.01
CA THR A 392 -25.93 -25.55 -19.74
C THR A 392 -27.24 -25.55 -20.51
N GLY A 393 -27.16 -25.84 -21.81
CA GLY A 393 -28.31 -25.95 -22.70
C GLY A 393 -29.27 -27.05 -22.24
N ARG A 394 -28.76 -28.23 -21.87
CA ARG A 394 -29.58 -29.38 -21.46
C ARG A 394 -30.28 -29.18 -20.12
N VAL A 395 -29.58 -28.62 -19.13
CA VAL A 395 -30.13 -28.36 -17.80
C VAL A 395 -31.13 -27.20 -17.82
N LYS A 396 -31.02 -26.26 -18.76
CA LYS A 396 -31.94 -25.13 -18.89
C LYS A 396 -33.15 -25.42 -19.80
N THR A 397 -32.92 -26.01 -20.98
CA THR A 397 -33.96 -26.08 -22.03
C THR A 397 -34.93 -27.25 -21.86
N ALA A 398 -34.45 -28.44 -21.49
CA ALA A 398 -35.32 -29.60 -21.34
C ALA A 398 -36.29 -29.46 -20.15
N PRO A 399 -35.87 -28.94 -18.98
CA PRO A 399 -36.77 -28.67 -17.86
C PRO A 399 -37.76 -27.51 -18.09
N ALA A 400 -37.43 -26.55 -18.96
CA ALA A 400 -38.27 -25.40 -19.26
C ALA A 400 -39.43 -25.69 -20.23
N LEU A 401 -39.49 -26.90 -20.82
CA LEU A 401 -40.57 -27.27 -21.74
C LEU A 401 -41.92 -27.31 -21.01
N PRO A 402 -43.02 -26.82 -21.64
CA PRO A 402 -44.35 -26.89 -21.05
C PRO A 402 -44.84 -28.30 -20.71
N THR A 403 -44.34 -29.29 -21.45
CA THR A 403 -44.61 -30.72 -21.34
C THR A 403 -43.52 -31.46 -20.57
N ALA A 404 -42.63 -30.78 -19.85
CA ALA A 404 -41.60 -31.44 -19.07
C ALA A 404 -42.24 -32.24 -17.91
N SER A 405 -41.85 -33.51 -17.78
CA SER A 405 -42.30 -34.35 -16.68
C SER A 405 -41.82 -33.81 -15.33
N THR A 406 -42.46 -34.20 -14.21
CA THR A 406 -41.95 -33.85 -12.87
C THR A 406 -40.50 -34.30 -12.70
N TYR A 407 -40.12 -35.42 -13.31
CA TYR A 407 -38.75 -35.90 -13.24
C TYR A 407 -37.76 -34.94 -13.92
N ASP A 408 -38.08 -34.44 -15.12
CA ASP A 408 -37.19 -33.57 -15.88
C ASP A 408 -37.04 -32.19 -15.24
N ARG A 409 -38.14 -31.64 -14.72
CA ARG A 409 -38.18 -30.32 -14.05
C ARG A 409 -37.22 -30.23 -12.85
N TYR A 410 -37.12 -31.28 -12.05
CA TYR A 410 -36.30 -31.32 -10.83
C TYR A 410 -34.86 -31.82 -11.08
N THR A 411 -34.43 -31.92 -12.34
CA THR A 411 -33.07 -32.43 -12.65
C THR A 411 -31.98 -31.59 -12.00
N TYR A 412 -32.09 -30.25 -12.06
CA TYR A 412 -31.09 -29.37 -11.46
C TYR A 412 -31.03 -29.48 -9.94
N TYR A 413 -32.18 -29.56 -9.27
CA TYR A 413 -32.22 -29.73 -7.81
C TYR A 413 -31.62 -31.07 -7.37
N ARG A 414 -31.83 -32.14 -8.14
CA ARG A 414 -31.18 -33.43 -7.87
C ARG A 414 -29.67 -33.38 -8.13
N LEU A 415 -29.24 -32.60 -9.12
CA LEU A 415 -27.82 -32.38 -9.42
C LEU A 415 -27.11 -31.74 -8.22
N ILE A 416 -27.59 -30.58 -7.76
CA ILE A 416 -26.96 -29.82 -6.65
C ILE A 416 -27.17 -30.47 -5.28
N SER A 417 -28.14 -31.39 -5.14
CA SER A 417 -28.26 -32.21 -3.92
C SER A 417 -27.11 -33.20 -3.75
N GLN A 418 -26.38 -33.50 -4.82
CA GLN A 418 -25.29 -34.49 -4.86
C GLN A 418 -23.96 -33.90 -5.33
N LEU A 419 -23.92 -32.65 -5.81
CA LEU A 419 -22.73 -31.96 -6.28
C LEU A 419 -22.57 -30.59 -5.61
N GLY A 420 -21.34 -30.28 -5.18
CA GLY A 420 -20.94 -28.99 -4.60
C GLY A 420 -19.66 -28.42 -5.26
N SER A 421 -19.20 -27.26 -4.79
CA SER A 421 -18.03 -26.54 -5.34
C SER A 421 -17.00 -26.08 -4.29
N GLU A 422 -17.14 -26.52 -3.03
CA GLU A 422 -16.56 -25.84 -1.87
C GLU A 422 -15.08 -26.18 -1.57
N SER A 423 -14.44 -27.10 -2.30
CA SER A 423 -13.05 -27.53 -2.03
C SER A 423 -11.98 -26.47 -2.31
N ILE A 424 -12.28 -25.45 -3.11
CA ILE A 424 -11.30 -24.45 -3.54
C ILE A 424 -11.82 -23.04 -3.21
N PRO A 425 -11.05 -22.23 -2.45
CA PRO A 425 -11.47 -20.87 -2.16
C PRO A 425 -11.35 -19.97 -3.41
N ASP A 426 -12.28 -19.04 -3.61
CA ASP A 426 -12.13 -18.03 -4.67
C ASP A 426 -10.99 -17.06 -4.28
N THR A 427 -9.86 -17.22 -4.97
CA THR A 427 -8.71 -16.30 -4.86
C THR A 427 -8.86 -15.12 -5.82
N GLU A 428 -9.94 -15.07 -6.61
CA GLU A 428 -10.26 -14.00 -7.51
C GLU A 428 -11.52 -13.28 -7.07
N SER A 429 -11.39 -11.97 -6.96
CA SER A 429 -12.52 -11.10 -6.73
C SER A 429 -13.16 -10.72 -8.05
N ARG A 430 -14.45 -11.01 -8.22
CA ARG A 430 -15.20 -10.63 -9.41
C ARG A 430 -15.71 -9.23 -9.26
N SER A 431 -15.40 -8.32 -10.15
CA SER A 431 -16.09 -7.02 -10.24
C SER A 431 -16.69 -6.89 -11.63
N TYR A 432 -17.81 -6.17 -11.76
CA TYR A 432 -18.41 -5.89 -13.06
C TYR A 432 -18.18 -4.41 -13.37
N ARG A 433 -17.47 -4.12 -14.46
CA ARG A 433 -17.32 -2.75 -14.97
C ARG A 433 -18.46 -2.44 -15.94
N LEU A 434 -19.05 -1.25 -15.84
CA LEU A 434 -19.97 -0.77 -16.85
C LEU A 434 -19.14 -0.29 -18.06
N ALA A 435 -19.11 -1.07 -19.14
CA ALA A 435 -18.47 -0.70 -20.39
C ALA A 435 -19.53 -0.29 -21.40
N ILE A 436 -19.35 0.86 -22.06
CA ILE A 436 -20.20 1.25 -23.19
C ILE A 436 -19.56 0.65 -24.43
N GLN A 437 -20.18 -0.41 -24.95
CA GLN A 437 -19.80 -1.01 -26.22
C GLN A 437 -21.00 -0.88 -27.16
N ASP A 438 -20.79 -0.26 -28.32
CA ASP A 438 -21.83 -0.02 -29.32
C ASP A 438 -23.06 0.74 -28.77
N ASN A 439 -22.83 1.75 -27.92
CA ASN A 439 -23.88 2.54 -27.24
C ASN A 439 -24.82 1.74 -26.31
N VAL A 440 -24.50 0.48 -26.01
CA VAL A 440 -25.22 -0.32 -25.01
C VAL A 440 -24.36 -0.43 -23.76
N PRO A 441 -24.86 -0.01 -22.57
CA PRO A 441 -24.17 -0.27 -21.31
C PRO A 441 -24.13 -1.79 -21.07
N ARG A 442 -22.94 -2.39 -21.10
CA ARG A 442 -22.73 -3.80 -20.80
C ARG A 442 -21.84 -3.95 -19.58
N LEU A 443 -22.26 -4.78 -18.62
CA LEU A 443 -21.44 -5.17 -17.47
C LEU A 443 -20.40 -6.17 -17.94
N HIS A 444 -19.12 -5.83 -17.82
CA HIS A 444 -17.99 -6.69 -18.18
C HIS A 444 -17.30 -7.19 -16.92
N GLU A 445 -17.10 -8.49 -16.82
CA GLU A 445 -16.43 -9.12 -15.68
C GLU A 445 -14.94 -8.75 -15.65
N VAL A 446 -14.46 -8.22 -14.54
CA VAL A 446 -13.05 -7.96 -14.23
C VAL A 446 -12.71 -8.85 -13.04
N ARG A 447 -11.63 -9.62 -13.17
CA ARG A 447 -11.16 -10.49 -12.08
C ARG A 447 -9.93 -9.90 -11.44
N THR A 448 -10.02 -9.54 -10.17
CA THR A 448 -8.89 -9.04 -9.37
C THR A 448 -8.43 -10.12 -8.40
N LYS A 449 -7.21 -10.61 -8.56
CA LYS A 449 -6.65 -11.62 -7.66
C LYS A 449 -6.45 -11.04 -6.25
N LYS A 450 -7.03 -11.68 -5.24
CA LYS A 450 -6.88 -11.39 -3.80
C LYS A 450 -5.92 -12.38 -3.13
N ILE A 451 -5.46 -12.03 -1.94
CA ILE A 451 -4.69 -12.90 -1.04
C ILE A 451 -5.66 -13.45 -0.01
N HIS A 452 -5.77 -14.78 0.06
CA HIS A 452 -6.61 -15.45 1.03
C HIS A 452 -5.85 -15.60 2.36
N LEU A 453 -6.42 -15.10 3.46
CA LEU A 453 -5.75 -15.09 4.77
C LEU A 453 -5.82 -16.44 5.51
N ASN A 454 -6.73 -17.34 5.12
CA ASN A 454 -6.85 -18.69 5.73
C ASN A 454 -6.36 -19.84 4.84
N TYR A 455 -5.86 -19.57 3.63
CA TYR A 455 -5.43 -20.58 2.66
C TYR A 455 -4.01 -20.29 2.17
N ASP A 456 -3.29 -21.31 1.75
CA ASP A 456 -1.99 -21.14 1.11
C ASP A 456 -2.17 -20.42 -0.23
N ASN A 457 -1.45 -19.32 -0.41
CA ASN A 457 -1.55 -18.49 -1.60
C ASN A 457 -0.62 -18.96 -2.74
N ARG A 458 0.00 -20.14 -2.62
CA ARG A 458 0.89 -20.74 -3.62
C ARG A 458 0.15 -21.19 -4.88
N PHE A 459 0.01 -20.26 -5.83
CA PHE A 459 -0.33 -20.57 -7.23
C PHE A 459 0.97 -20.67 -8.06
N GLU A 460 1.32 -21.87 -8.53
CA GLU A 460 2.34 -22.08 -9.58
C GLU A 460 1.65 -22.47 -10.91
N PRO A 461 1.96 -21.82 -12.05
CA PRO A 461 1.33 -22.15 -13.34
C PRO A 461 1.70 -23.52 -13.92
N GLN A 462 2.79 -24.13 -13.43
CA GLN A 462 3.39 -25.34 -14.01
C GLN A 462 3.23 -26.58 -13.12
N ASN A 463 3.03 -26.43 -11.81
CA ASN A 463 2.73 -27.51 -10.88
C ASN A 463 1.43 -27.20 -10.14
N ALA A 464 0.48 -28.13 -10.20
CA ALA A 464 -0.79 -28.04 -9.50
C ALA A 464 -0.59 -27.84 -7.99
N ILE A 465 -0.75 -26.60 -7.56
CA ILE A 465 -1.72 -26.17 -6.54
C ILE A 465 -1.62 -26.88 -5.18
N PHE A 466 -1.11 -26.15 -4.18
CA PHE A 466 -1.37 -26.41 -2.77
C PHE A 466 -2.46 -25.44 -2.30
N ASN A 467 -3.75 -25.77 -2.43
CA ASN A 467 -4.85 -25.01 -1.83
C ASN A 467 -5.12 -25.53 -0.41
N HIS A 468 -4.10 -25.53 0.44
CA HIS A 468 -4.26 -26.05 1.79
C HIS A 468 -4.84 -24.97 2.68
N GLN A 469 -5.86 -25.31 3.46
CA GLN A 469 -6.20 -24.51 4.62
C GLN A 469 -5.00 -24.46 5.56
N THR A 470 -4.71 -23.28 6.08
CA THR A 470 -3.42 -22.97 6.72
C THR A 470 -3.35 -23.46 8.16
N ASN A 471 -4.46 -24.00 8.65
CA ASN A 471 -4.55 -24.83 9.84
C ASN A 471 -3.82 -26.19 9.67
N PHE A 472 -3.61 -26.67 8.44
CA PHE A 472 -2.96 -27.96 8.17
C PHE A 472 -1.53 -27.85 7.58
N VAL A 473 -1.14 -26.68 7.05
CA VAL A 473 0.20 -26.44 6.48
C VAL A 473 0.75 -25.08 6.89
N ASP A 474 2.03 -25.07 7.30
CA ASP A 474 2.77 -23.86 7.67
C ASP A 474 2.93 -22.90 6.48
N TRP A 475 2.68 -21.60 6.70
CA TRP A 475 3.02 -20.55 5.73
C TRP A 475 4.53 -20.49 5.52
N GLN A 476 4.96 -20.48 4.25
CA GLN A 476 6.34 -20.15 3.89
C GLN A 476 6.50 -18.62 3.90
N PRO A 477 7.36 -18.04 4.77
CA PRO A 477 7.48 -16.59 4.90
C PRO A 477 7.81 -15.89 3.57
N ARG A 478 8.77 -16.43 2.82
CA ARG A 478 9.14 -15.88 1.51
C ARG A 478 7.97 -15.79 0.54
N ASP A 479 7.17 -16.86 0.41
CA ASP A 479 6.12 -16.91 -0.62
C ASP A 479 4.97 -15.94 -0.30
N LEU A 480 4.60 -15.82 0.97
CA LEU A 480 3.62 -14.83 1.40
C LEU A 480 4.16 -13.40 1.22
N PHE A 481 5.41 -13.15 1.58
CA PHE A 481 6.05 -11.86 1.38
C PHE A 481 6.02 -11.46 -0.10
N MET A 482 6.49 -12.34 -0.99
CA MET A 482 6.54 -12.07 -2.43
C MET A 482 5.14 -11.80 -3.01
N ARG A 483 4.12 -12.55 -2.58
CA ARG A 483 2.75 -12.36 -3.06
C ARG A 483 2.11 -11.08 -2.53
N SER A 484 2.30 -10.81 -1.24
CA SER A 484 1.81 -9.59 -0.59
C SER A 484 2.46 -8.35 -1.20
N ALA A 485 3.78 -8.36 -1.37
CA ALA A 485 4.54 -7.30 -2.00
C ALA A 485 4.08 -7.05 -3.45
N GLN A 486 3.97 -8.11 -4.27
CA GLN A 486 3.49 -7.97 -5.65
C GLN A 486 2.08 -7.37 -5.70
N ARG A 487 1.17 -7.80 -4.82
CA ARG A 487 -0.21 -7.29 -4.79
C ARG A 487 -0.28 -5.84 -4.36
N LEU A 488 0.43 -5.47 -3.30
CA LEU A 488 0.47 -4.09 -2.81
C LEU A 488 1.08 -3.15 -3.85
N LEU A 489 2.14 -3.57 -4.55
CA LEU A 489 2.74 -2.78 -5.63
C LEU A 489 1.79 -2.60 -6.81
N MET A 490 1.16 -3.69 -7.28
CA MET A 490 0.24 -3.64 -8.42
C MET A 490 -1.08 -2.95 -8.08
N GLY A 491 -1.53 -3.01 -6.82
CA GLY A 491 -2.73 -2.32 -6.36
C GLY A 491 -2.57 -0.80 -6.25
N ASN A 492 -1.34 -0.33 -6.06
CA ASN A 492 -1.01 1.10 -5.97
C ASN A 492 -0.56 1.70 -7.32
N ILE A 493 -0.69 0.96 -8.43
CA ILE A 493 -0.28 1.44 -9.75
C ILE A 493 -1.38 2.29 -10.40
N THR A 494 -1.01 3.48 -10.86
CA THR A 494 -1.84 4.37 -11.67
C THR A 494 -1.35 4.35 -13.10
N THR A 495 -2.26 4.06 -14.05
CA THR A 495 -1.98 4.09 -15.48
C THR A 495 -2.16 5.50 -16.03
N ASN A 496 -1.33 5.91 -16.99
CA ASN A 496 -1.35 7.24 -17.61
C ASN A 496 -1.29 8.44 -16.63
N PRO A 497 -0.27 8.53 -15.76
CA PRO A 497 -0.10 9.67 -14.87
C PRO A 497 0.03 11.01 -15.63
N PRO A 498 -0.18 12.15 -14.94
CA PRO A 498 0.04 13.47 -15.53
C PRO A 498 1.49 13.68 -15.98
N THR A 499 1.67 14.58 -16.94
CA THR A 499 2.99 14.94 -17.48
C THR A 499 3.88 15.54 -16.39
N PHE A 500 5.16 15.21 -16.42
CA PHE A 500 6.14 15.77 -15.50
C PHE A 500 7.27 16.46 -16.25
N ASN A 501 7.91 17.42 -15.59
CA ASN A 501 8.94 18.25 -16.19
C ASN A 501 10.33 17.82 -15.73
N VAL A 502 11.24 17.59 -16.68
CA VAL A 502 12.63 17.22 -16.42
C VAL A 502 13.55 18.32 -16.94
N ARG A 503 14.67 18.59 -16.27
CA ARG A 503 15.73 19.46 -16.83
C ARG A 503 16.74 18.62 -17.60
N ASN A 504 16.99 18.97 -18.86
CA ASN A 504 18.03 18.30 -19.65
C ASN A 504 19.44 18.69 -19.17
N THR A 505 20.46 18.06 -19.75
CA THR A 505 21.89 18.36 -19.49
C THR A 505 22.30 19.81 -19.79
N GLN A 506 21.45 20.57 -20.49
CA GLN A 506 21.62 21.99 -20.80
C GLN A 506 20.78 22.92 -19.90
N GLY A 507 20.09 22.37 -18.88
CA GLY A 507 19.28 23.10 -17.92
C GLY A 507 17.88 23.50 -18.40
N GLN A 508 17.47 23.12 -19.61
CA GLN A 508 16.14 23.41 -20.17
C GLN A 508 15.10 22.43 -19.61
N GLN A 509 13.92 22.96 -19.26
CA GLN A 509 12.79 22.17 -18.77
C GLN A 509 12.03 21.54 -19.96
N ILE A 510 11.96 20.22 -20.00
CA ILE A 510 11.28 19.40 -21.01
C ILE A 510 10.12 18.68 -20.32
N SER A 511 8.91 18.81 -20.85
CA SER A 511 7.76 18.00 -20.39
C SER A 511 7.82 16.60 -21.00
N VAL A 512 7.82 15.59 -20.14
CA VAL A 512 7.74 14.17 -20.53
C VAL A 512 6.28 13.74 -20.46
N ALA A 513 5.79 13.14 -21.55
CA ALA A 513 4.43 12.62 -21.61
C ALA A 513 4.24 11.51 -20.57
N GLY A 514 3.29 11.68 -19.65
CA GLY A 514 3.04 10.72 -18.57
C GLY A 514 2.42 9.40 -19.06
N THR A 515 1.96 9.31 -20.31
CA THR A 515 1.49 8.06 -20.92
C THR A 515 2.59 7.00 -21.09
N ASN A 516 3.87 7.35 -21.09
CA ASN A 516 4.97 6.39 -21.25
C ASN A 516 5.36 5.66 -19.96
N PHE A 517 4.90 6.15 -18.80
CA PHE A 517 5.22 5.61 -17.49
C PHE A 517 3.93 5.22 -16.75
N HIS A 518 4.07 4.44 -15.69
CA HIS A 518 3.05 4.31 -14.65
C HIS A 518 3.50 5.08 -13.41
N ARG A 519 2.61 5.25 -12.43
CA ARG A 519 2.94 5.87 -11.14
C ARG A 519 2.57 4.92 -10.00
N VAL A 520 3.44 4.74 -9.02
CA VAL A 520 3.18 3.99 -7.77
C VAL A 520 3.38 4.94 -6.61
N GLY A 521 2.30 5.33 -5.94
CA GLY A 521 2.36 6.45 -4.99
C GLY A 521 2.87 7.71 -5.70
N ASP A 522 4.04 8.24 -5.33
CA ASP A 522 4.69 9.41 -5.92
C ASP A 522 5.80 9.05 -6.92
N THR A 523 6.02 7.77 -7.17
CA THR A 523 7.14 7.27 -7.95
C THR A 523 6.71 6.97 -9.38
N TYR A 524 7.39 7.55 -10.36
CA TYR A 524 7.23 7.15 -11.75
C TYR A 524 8.00 5.85 -12.00
N VAL A 525 7.32 4.86 -12.60
CA VAL A 525 7.86 3.53 -12.88
C VAL A 525 7.60 3.14 -14.34
N ASN A 526 8.42 2.25 -14.91
CA ASN A 526 8.20 1.76 -16.27
C ASN A 526 6.93 0.90 -16.38
N ARG A 527 6.42 0.74 -17.62
CA ARG A 527 5.21 -0.07 -17.88
C ARG A 527 5.35 -1.54 -17.52
N ASN A 528 6.57 -2.08 -17.52
CA ASN A 528 6.89 -3.46 -17.13
C ASN A 528 7.32 -3.59 -15.66
N PHE A 529 7.06 -2.57 -14.83
CA PHE A 529 7.32 -2.59 -13.40
C PHE A 529 6.57 -3.74 -12.71
N SER A 530 7.29 -4.53 -11.92
CA SER A 530 6.75 -5.59 -11.06
C SER A 530 7.72 -5.88 -9.93
N LEU A 531 7.34 -6.68 -8.93
CA LEU A 531 8.23 -7.06 -7.82
C LEU A 531 9.52 -7.72 -8.31
N THR A 532 9.45 -8.48 -9.40
CA THR A 532 10.59 -9.18 -10.02
C THR A 532 11.25 -8.37 -11.13
N ASN A 533 10.88 -7.09 -11.27
CA ASN A 533 11.46 -6.18 -12.25
C ASN A 533 11.34 -4.72 -11.77
N ILE A 534 12.08 -4.40 -10.71
CA ILE A 534 12.25 -3.02 -10.23
C ILE A 534 13.57 -2.49 -10.78
N ARG A 535 13.53 -1.56 -11.74
CA ARG A 535 14.72 -1.04 -12.41
C ARG A 535 15.52 -0.10 -11.51
N LEU A 536 16.80 -0.43 -11.35
CA LEU A 536 17.77 0.38 -10.61
C LEU A 536 18.69 1.17 -11.53
N TRP A 537 19.06 0.61 -12.69
CA TRP A 537 19.91 1.24 -13.69
C TRP A 537 19.42 0.96 -15.12
N PRO A 538 19.45 1.91 -16.05
CA PRO A 538 19.81 3.32 -15.85
C PRO A 538 18.83 4.03 -14.91
N GLU A 539 19.34 4.98 -14.14
CA GLU A 539 18.53 5.85 -13.29
C GLU A 539 17.56 6.68 -14.17
N ILE A 540 16.35 6.94 -13.67
CA ILE A 540 15.33 7.74 -14.37
C ILE A 540 15.85 9.18 -14.55
N VAL A 541 16.42 9.71 -13.48
CA VAL A 541 17.22 10.94 -13.43
C VAL A 541 18.38 10.71 -12.47
N PRO A 542 19.51 11.44 -12.57
CA PRO A 542 20.66 11.23 -11.70
C PRO A 542 20.28 11.19 -10.21
N GLY A 543 20.48 10.05 -9.56
CA GLY A 543 20.14 9.79 -8.16
C GLY A 543 18.73 9.27 -7.88
N VAL A 544 17.90 9.00 -8.90
CA VAL A 544 16.53 8.48 -8.74
C VAL A 544 16.31 7.25 -9.63
N ASN A 545 15.95 6.14 -9.00
CA ASN A 545 15.57 4.89 -9.66
C ASN A 545 14.15 4.47 -9.24
N GLU A 546 13.68 3.30 -9.68
CA GLU A 546 12.32 2.83 -9.35
C GLU A 546 12.18 2.34 -7.89
N TYR A 547 13.29 2.15 -7.16
CA TYR A 547 13.31 1.77 -5.75
C TYR A 547 13.37 3.02 -4.86
N THR A 548 12.21 3.60 -4.60
CA THR A 548 12.05 4.80 -3.77
C THR A 548 11.57 4.46 -2.36
N ALA A 549 11.49 5.48 -1.49
CA ALA A 549 10.85 5.40 -0.18
C ALA A 549 9.48 4.71 -0.25
N ASN A 550 8.58 5.17 -1.13
CA ASN A 550 7.23 4.60 -1.26
C ASN A 550 7.24 3.11 -1.59
N VAL A 551 8.13 2.69 -2.51
CA VAL A 551 8.26 1.29 -2.90
C VAL A 551 8.81 0.49 -1.71
N HIS A 552 9.83 0.99 -1.03
CA HIS A 552 10.38 0.34 0.17
C HIS A 552 9.34 0.19 1.29
N GLN A 553 8.54 1.23 1.55
CA GLN A 553 7.47 1.20 2.56
C GLN A 553 6.40 0.14 2.24
N LEU A 554 6.00 -0.02 0.97
CA LEU A 554 5.07 -1.08 0.56
C LEU A 554 5.67 -2.48 0.74
N LEU A 555 6.98 -2.63 0.48
CA LEU A 555 7.69 -3.89 0.74
C LEU A 555 7.81 -4.15 2.24
N GLN A 556 8.11 -3.15 3.05
CA GLN A 556 8.15 -3.27 4.51
C GLN A 556 6.77 -3.68 5.06
N LEU A 557 5.69 -3.04 4.59
CA LEU A 557 4.33 -3.44 4.96
C LEU A 557 4.07 -4.92 4.63
N ALA A 558 4.48 -5.40 3.44
CA ALA A 558 4.36 -6.81 3.09
C ALA A 558 5.16 -7.73 4.04
N ALA A 559 6.35 -7.31 4.48
CA ALA A 559 7.14 -8.03 5.47
C ALA A 559 6.46 -8.04 6.84
N ASN A 560 5.88 -6.92 7.28
CA ASN A 560 5.14 -6.78 8.53
C ASN A 560 3.89 -7.68 8.55
N MET A 561 3.20 -7.81 7.42
CA MET A 561 2.08 -8.73 7.26
C MET A 561 2.51 -10.20 7.35
N THR A 562 3.75 -10.49 6.98
CA THR A 562 4.29 -11.85 6.99
C THR A 562 4.82 -12.25 8.37
N GLU A 563 5.24 -11.28 9.19
CA GLU A 563 5.87 -11.52 10.50
C GLU A 563 5.10 -12.52 11.40
N PRO A 564 3.75 -12.46 11.51
CA PRO A 564 3.01 -13.37 12.39
C PRO A 564 3.12 -14.86 12.02
N VAL A 565 3.50 -15.19 10.78
CA VAL A 565 3.80 -16.56 10.34
C VAL A 565 4.84 -17.22 11.22
N THR A 566 5.86 -16.47 11.61
CA THR A 566 6.96 -16.99 12.44
C THR A 566 6.45 -17.41 13.82
N THR A 567 5.40 -16.76 14.33
CA THR A 567 4.80 -17.04 15.65
C THR A 567 3.67 -18.07 15.62
N ASN A 568 3.12 -18.38 14.44
CA ASN A 568 1.91 -19.19 14.27
C ASN A 568 2.14 -20.61 13.77
N ARG A 569 3.39 -21.10 13.63
CA ARG A 569 3.69 -22.45 13.12
C ARG A 569 3.02 -23.56 13.97
N PRO A 570 2.01 -24.29 13.48
CA PRO A 570 1.49 -25.49 14.16
C PRO A 570 2.58 -26.47 14.57
N SER A 571 3.62 -26.69 13.76
CA SER A 571 4.74 -27.58 14.07
C SER A 571 5.54 -27.16 15.32
N ALA A 572 5.78 -25.85 15.51
CA ALA A 572 6.52 -25.32 16.66
C ALA A 572 5.71 -25.41 17.98
N ARG A 573 4.37 -25.39 17.92
CA ARG A 573 3.51 -25.54 19.10
C ARG A 573 3.59 -26.94 19.73
N PHE A 574 3.90 -27.97 18.95
CA PHE A 574 4.07 -29.34 19.45
C PHE A 574 5.49 -29.64 19.94
N ALA A 575 6.47 -28.81 19.59
CA ALA A 575 7.89 -29.04 19.91
C ALA A 575 8.35 -28.41 21.24
N GLY A 576 7.52 -27.59 21.91
CA GLY A 576 7.92 -26.92 23.16
C GLY A 576 9.06 -25.89 22.98
N GLU A 577 9.45 -25.58 21.75
CA GLU A 577 10.49 -24.63 21.43
C GLU A 577 9.98 -23.21 21.68
N THR A 578 10.67 -22.46 22.55
CA THR A 578 10.57 -21.00 22.61
C THR A 578 10.95 -20.43 21.25
N VAL A 579 9.95 -20.22 20.39
CA VAL A 579 10.15 -19.60 19.07
C VAL A 579 10.84 -18.25 19.26
N GLU A 580 12.08 -18.17 18.79
CA GLU A 580 12.95 -17.01 18.96
C GLU A 580 12.34 -15.79 18.25
N ARG A 581 12.06 -14.74 19.03
CA ARG A 581 11.29 -13.56 18.60
C ARG A 581 12.17 -12.54 17.84
N LEU A 582 12.77 -12.95 16.73
CA LEU A 582 13.60 -12.08 15.86
C LEU A 582 12.84 -11.66 14.59
N PRO A 583 13.18 -10.54 13.93
CA PRO A 583 12.42 -10.04 12.77
C PRO A 583 12.64 -10.90 11.52
N LEU A 584 11.70 -10.87 10.57
CA LEU A 584 11.92 -11.41 9.23
C LEU A 584 12.77 -10.42 8.42
N VAL A 585 13.74 -10.93 7.65
CA VAL A 585 14.68 -10.11 6.88
C VAL A 585 14.74 -10.65 5.47
N PHE A 586 14.44 -9.81 4.48
CA PHE A 586 14.44 -10.16 3.06
C PHE A 586 15.47 -9.33 2.31
N ARG A 587 16.49 -9.97 1.75
CA ARG A 587 17.49 -9.32 0.90
C ARG A 587 17.05 -9.33 -0.57
N PRO A 588 17.25 -8.25 -1.32
CA PRO A 588 17.01 -8.25 -2.76
C PRO A 588 18.06 -9.10 -3.50
N ARG A 589 17.68 -9.63 -4.65
CA ARG A 589 18.57 -10.18 -5.67
C ARG A 589 18.49 -9.36 -6.94
N PHE A 590 19.59 -9.35 -7.68
CA PHE A 590 19.73 -8.50 -8.85
C PHE A 590 19.81 -9.34 -10.13
N ASN A 591 19.40 -8.74 -11.24
CA ASN A 591 19.64 -9.29 -12.57
C ASN A 591 20.16 -8.19 -13.49
N VAL A 592 21.01 -8.56 -14.44
CA VAL A 592 21.52 -7.68 -15.49
C VAL A 592 21.00 -8.20 -16.82
N SER A 593 20.25 -7.38 -17.56
CA SER A 593 19.78 -7.77 -18.90
C SER A 593 20.89 -7.67 -19.94
N ASP A 594 20.66 -8.26 -21.11
CA ASP A 594 21.57 -8.16 -22.27
C ASP A 594 21.78 -6.70 -22.73
N GLU A 595 20.84 -5.81 -22.42
CA GLU A 595 20.91 -4.37 -22.70
C GLU A 595 21.65 -3.58 -21.59
N GLY A 596 22.18 -4.25 -20.56
CA GLY A 596 22.88 -3.62 -19.43
C GLY A 596 21.96 -2.96 -18.40
N ILE A 597 20.67 -3.31 -18.38
CA ILE A 597 19.70 -2.83 -17.39
C ILE A 597 19.86 -3.65 -16.12
N VAL A 598 20.01 -2.98 -14.97
CA VAL A 598 20.06 -3.63 -13.66
C VAL A 598 18.70 -3.49 -12.99
N SER A 599 18.11 -4.60 -12.57
CA SER A 599 16.85 -4.63 -11.82
C SER A 599 16.88 -5.58 -10.63
N ILE A 600 16.01 -5.33 -9.65
CA ILE A 600 15.70 -6.31 -8.60
C ILE A 600 14.81 -7.38 -9.20
N SER A 601 15.23 -8.63 -9.09
CA SER A 601 14.60 -9.80 -9.71
C SER A 601 13.89 -10.72 -8.71
N ASP A 602 14.32 -10.71 -7.45
CA ASP A 602 13.78 -11.59 -6.40
C ASP A 602 14.11 -11.04 -5.00
N PHE A 603 13.47 -11.59 -3.97
CA PHE A 603 13.84 -11.40 -2.58
C PHE A 603 13.99 -12.76 -1.87
N ILE A 604 15.05 -12.89 -1.08
CA ILE A 604 15.36 -14.10 -0.31
C ILE A 604 15.40 -13.77 1.18
N GLU A 605 14.82 -14.66 2.00
CA GLU A 605 14.91 -14.55 3.45
C GLU A 605 16.34 -14.79 3.95
N VAL A 606 16.84 -13.88 4.77
CA VAL A 606 18.12 -14.01 5.48
C VAL A 606 17.86 -14.58 6.87
N THR A 607 18.55 -15.68 7.16
CA THR A 607 18.35 -16.43 8.40
C THR A 607 19.56 -16.23 9.32
N ASN A 608 20.21 -17.29 9.78
CA ASN A 608 21.42 -17.26 10.61
C ASN A 608 22.72 -17.07 9.79
N ASP A 609 22.58 -16.84 8.48
CA ASP A 609 23.69 -16.64 7.54
C ASP A 609 24.00 -15.16 7.27
N ALA A 610 23.41 -14.24 8.03
CA ALA A 610 23.58 -12.80 7.83
C ALA A 610 25.03 -12.32 7.73
N PRO A 611 25.99 -12.77 8.57
CA PRO A 611 27.40 -12.37 8.44
C PRO A 611 28.02 -12.73 7.08
N VAL A 612 27.64 -13.88 6.51
CA VAL A 612 28.11 -14.31 5.19
C VAL A 612 27.52 -13.43 4.10
N GLN A 613 26.25 -13.06 4.23
CA GLN A 613 25.57 -12.17 3.28
C GLN A 613 26.12 -10.73 3.33
N LEU A 614 26.51 -10.24 4.50
CA LEU A 614 27.14 -8.91 4.68
C LEU A 614 28.57 -8.83 4.15
N GLN A 615 29.31 -9.95 4.09
CA GLN A 615 30.66 -10.00 3.53
C GLN A 615 30.68 -9.97 2.00
N ARG A 616 29.52 -10.12 1.34
CA ARG A 616 29.44 -10.07 -0.12
C ARG A 616 29.73 -8.66 -0.64
N PRO A 617 30.26 -8.53 -1.88
CA PRO A 617 30.65 -7.24 -2.42
C PRO A 617 29.50 -6.22 -2.45
N PHE A 618 29.78 -5.00 -2.01
CA PHE A 618 28.89 -3.85 -2.20
C PHE A 618 29.24 -3.14 -3.51
N ARG A 619 28.29 -3.14 -4.46
CA ARG A 619 28.45 -2.59 -5.80
C ARG A 619 27.81 -1.20 -5.91
N ASP A 620 28.53 -0.28 -6.51
CA ASP A 620 28.09 1.04 -6.93
C ASP A 620 27.64 1.00 -8.39
N LEU A 621 26.33 1.09 -8.62
CA LEU A 621 25.77 1.03 -9.96
C LEU A 621 26.15 2.24 -10.82
N LYS A 622 26.74 3.32 -10.27
CA LYS A 622 27.21 4.46 -11.06
C LYS A 622 28.48 4.11 -11.85
N LEU A 623 29.24 3.12 -11.40
CA LEU A 623 30.48 2.68 -12.04
C LEU A 623 30.22 1.53 -13.01
N GLN A 624 30.50 1.74 -14.30
CA GLN A 624 30.29 0.72 -15.33
C GLN A 624 31.01 -0.60 -15.03
N ALA A 625 32.28 -0.52 -14.65
CA ALA A 625 33.08 -1.69 -14.31
C ALA A 625 32.50 -2.53 -13.14
N GLN A 626 31.68 -1.92 -12.26
CA GLN A 626 31.02 -2.65 -11.18
C GLN A 626 29.68 -3.25 -11.60
N ARG A 627 28.98 -2.65 -12.58
CA ARG A 627 27.79 -3.24 -13.20
C ARG A 627 28.12 -4.48 -14.00
N ASP A 628 29.23 -4.45 -14.75
CA ASP A 628 29.63 -5.54 -15.64
C ASP A 628 30.00 -6.84 -14.89
N VAL A 629 30.33 -6.75 -13.60
CA VAL A 629 30.70 -7.89 -12.74
C VAL A 629 29.67 -8.20 -11.65
N LEU A 630 28.52 -7.50 -11.65
CA LEU A 630 27.46 -7.66 -10.66
C LEU A 630 26.92 -9.09 -10.69
N GLN A 631 26.98 -9.78 -9.56
CA GLN A 631 26.36 -11.09 -9.40
C GLN A 631 24.95 -10.95 -8.79
N PRO A 632 24.04 -11.93 -8.98
CA PRO A 632 22.67 -11.84 -8.48
C PRO A 632 22.52 -11.67 -6.97
N ASP A 633 23.59 -11.96 -6.26
CA ASP A 633 23.64 -12.20 -4.83
C ASP A 633 24.54 -11.18 -4.10
N ASP A 634 25.18 -10.28 -4.85
CA ASP A 634 25.95 -9.13 -4.36
C ASP A 634 25.03 -8.10 -3.68
N ASN A 635 25.59 -7.24 -2.81
CA ASN A 635 24.86 -6.11 -2.26
C ASN A 635 25.01 -4.88 -3.16
N VAL A 636 24.00 -4.02 -3.24
CA VAL A 636 24.05 -2.76 -4.00
C VAL A 636 23.98 -1.58 -3.05
N LEU A 637 24.87 -0.60 -3.22
CA LEU A 637 24.88 0.62 -2.39
C LEU A 637 23.60 1.43 -2.60
N GLY A 638 23.01 1.89 -1.49
CA GLY A 638 21.75 2.66 -1.51
C GLY A 638 20.48 1.81 -1.63
N ILE A 639 20.59 0.47 -1.71
CA ILE A 639 19.45 -0.46 -1.70
C ILE A 639 19.48 -1.26 -0.38
N PRO A 640 18.59 -0.96 0.59
CA PRO A 640 18.54 -1.67 1.87
C PRO A 640 17.92 -3.07 1.74
N TRP A 641 18.14 -3.90 2.75
CA TRP A 641 17.34 -5.10 2.98
C TRP A 641 15.97 -4.71 3.55
N VAL A 642 14.94 -5.50 3.28
CA VAL A 642 13.59 -5.27 3.80
C VAL A 642 13.43 -6.05 5.09
N ILE A 643 13.22 -5.36 6.21
CA ILE A 643 13.08 -5.97 7.53
C ILE A 643 11.62 -5.81 7.99
N ALA A 644 11.09 -6.79 8.72
CA ALA A 644 9.78 -6.68 9.34
C ALA A 644 9.88 -6.00 10.71
N ALA A 645 9.04 -5.00 10.96
CA ALA A 645 8.90 -4.32 12.24
C ALA A 645 8.50 -5.31 13.33
N LYS A 646 9.17 -5.23 14.49
CA LYS A 646 8.94 -6.11 15.63
C LYS A 646 9.17 -5.38 16.95
N LYS A 647 8.44 -5.83 17.98
CA LYS A 647 8.48 -5.21 19.31
C LYS A 647 9.77 -5.51 20.06
N GLY A 648 10.30 -4.50 20.73
CA GLY A 648 11.41 -4.60 21.68
C GLY A 648 12.78 -4.60 21.01
N LEU A 649 12.88 -4.15 19.75
CA LEU A 649 14.14 -4.10 19.02
C LEU A 649 14.70 -2.66 19.01
N PRO A 650 15.97 -2.46 19.39
CA PRO A 650 16.66 -1.19 19.18
C PRO A 650 16.93 -0.98 17.68
N ASN A 651 17.14 0.27 17.28
CA ASN A 651 17.14 0.67 15.88
C ASN A 651 18.03 1.90 15.61
N PHE A 652 18.26 2.19 14.34
CA PHE A 652 18.90 3.42 13.88
C PHE A 652 18.01 4.65 14.14
N ASN A 653 18.62 5.77 14.57
CA ASN A 653 17.88 6.98 14.88
C ASN A 653 18.22 8.16 13.96
N GLU A 654 19.50 8.51 13.84
CA GLU A 654 19.92 9.71 13.13
C GLU A 654 21.33 9.57 12.55
N TYR A 655 21.53 10.18 11.38
CA TYR A 655 22.85 10.51 10.86
C TYR A 655 22.97 12.01 10.65
N GLY A 656 24.02 12.62 11.19
CA GLY A 656 24.22 14.06 11.10
C GLY A 656 25.63 14.45 10.65
N VAL A 657 25.69 15.53 9.89
CA VAL A 657 26.92 16.13 9.36
C VAL A 657 26.96 17.61 9.72
N LEU A 658 28.06 18.01 10.35
CA LEU A 658 28.39 19.39 10.66
C LEU A 658 29.53 19.87 9.78
N THR A 659 29.21 20.71 8.80
CA THR A 659 30.21 21.37 7.95
C THR A 659 30.55 22.74 8.52
N THR A 660 31.83 22.95 8.85
CA THR A 660 32.35 24.26 9.23
C THR A 660 33.17 24.82 8.08
N LEU A 661 32.78 26.01 7.62
CA LEU A 661 33.45 26.78 6.59
C LEU A 661 34.12 27.98 7.26
N GLU A 662 35.42 28.16 7.05
CA GLU A 662 36.18 29.29 7.56
C GLU A 662 36.94 29.96 6.41
N MET A 663 36.77 31.29 6.27
CA MET A 663 37.46 32.08 5.26
C MET A 663 38.10 33.31 5.91
N THR A 664 39.41 33.47 5.73
CA THR A 664 40.20 34.59 6.25
C THR A 664 40.78 35.41 5.11
N ARG A 665 40.69 36.74 5.18
CA ARG A 665 41.39 37.64 4.25
C ARG A 665 42.58 38.33 4.91
N LYS A 666 43.77 38.07 4.39
CA LYS A 666 45.00 38.81 4.74
C LYS A 666 45.34 39.78 3.62
N LEU A 667 45.86 40.95 3.99
CA LEU A 667 46.33 41.96 3.05
C LEU A 667 47.78 42.32 3.38
N GLU A 668 48.56 42.63 2.35
CA GLU A 668 49.91 43.14 2.48
C GLU A 668 50.06 44.43 1.68
N ILE A 669 50.74 45.42 2.25
CA ILE A 669 51.17 46.62 1.55
C ILE A 669 52.66 46.50 1.25
N ASN A 670 53.00 46.59 -0.02
CA ASN A 670 54.35 46.53 -0.55
C ASN A 670 54.71 47.90 -1.16
N LYS A 671 55.64 48.59 -0.51
CA LYS A 671 56.32 49.78 -0.98
C LYS A 671 57.55 49.33 -1.77
N THR A 672 57.80 49.90 -2.95
CA THR A 672 59.00 49.56 -3.73
C THR A 672 60.32 49.91 -3.01
N ALA A 673 60.26 50.82 -2.03
CA ALA A 673 61.32 51.14 -1.07
C ALA A 673 60.67 51.75 0.20
N PRO A 674 61.36 51.83 1.36
CA PRO A 674 60.76 52.33 2.60
C PRO A 674 60.14 53.74 2.51
N ASN A 675 60.72 54.61 1.68
CA ASN A 675 60.27 55.99 1.45
C ASN A 675 59.55 56.20 0.09
N ALA A 676 59.07 55.12 -0.55
CA ALA A 676 58.42 55.23 -1.86
C ALA A 676 57.14 56.10 -1.78
N PRO A 677 56.84 56.92 -2.80
CA PRO A 677 55.59 57.68 -2.86
C PRO A 677 54.37 56.75 -2.99
N MET A 678 53.20 57.20 -2.53
CA MET A 678 51.99 56.36 -2.38
C MET A 678 51.49 55.75 -3.71
N ASN A 679 51.74 56.41 -4.83
CA ASN A 679 51.42 55.90 -6.18
C ASN A 679 52.28 54.68 -6.60
N ALA A 680 53.39 54.43 -5.92
CA ALA A 680 54.25 53.27 -6.14
C ALA A 680 53.95 52.10 -5.18
N TRP A 681 52.96 52.25 -4.29
CA TRP A 681 52.57 51.19 -3.37
C TRP A 681 51.67 50.17 -4.08
N ARG A 682 51.81 48.91 -3.70
CA ARG A 682 50.95 47.81 -4.15
C ARG A 682 50.28 47.19 -2.94
N THR A 683 49.00 46.84 -3.10
CA THR A 683 48.28 46.05 -2.10
C THR A 683 48.08 44.66 -2.65
N ASN A 684 48.52 43.65 -1.91
CA ASN A 684 48.35 42.24 -2.25
C ASN A 684 47.27 41.65 -1.34
N GLN A 685 46.42 40.80 -1.92
CA GLN A 685 45.35 40.10 -1.20
C GLN A 685 45.64 38.61 -1.14
N MET A 686 45.40 38.01 0.02
CA MET A 686 45.46 36.57 0.22
C MET A 686 44.18 36.10 0.90
N MET A 687 43.58 35.05 0.33
CA MET A 687 42.38 34.40 0.85
C MET A 687 42.78 33.03 1.38
N VAL A 688 42.47 32.74 2.65
CA VAL A 688 42.72 31.44 3.26
C VAL A 688 41.38 30.77 3.54
N LEU A 689 41.18 29.58 3.00
CA LEU A 689 39.99 28.76 3.18
C LEU A 689 40.34 27.55 4.05
N SER A 690 39.43 27.18 4.94
CA SER A 690 39.47 25.92 5.70
C SER A 690 38.07 25.32 5.73
N ILE A 691 37.98 24.00 5.55
CA ILE A 691 36.73 23.25 5.60
C ILE A 691 36.94 22.03 6.50
N SER A 692 36.11 21.88 7.52
CA SER A 692 36.03 20.68 8.34
C SER A 692 34.62 20.10 8.32
N ASN A 693 34.52 18.77 8.36
CA ASN A 693 33.27 18.03 8.45
C ASN A 693 33.33 17.11 9.66
N MET A 694 32.38 17.26 10.58
CA MET A 694 32.16 16.30 11.65
C MET A 694 30.95 15.44 11.30
N CYS A 695 31.09 14.12 11.42
CA CYS A 695 30.02 13.17 11.15
C CYS A 695 29.67 12.46 12.47
N ALA A 696 28.39 12.24 12.71
CA ALA A 696 27.93 11.39 13.81
C ALA A 696 26.76 10.51 13.37
N LEU A 697 26.73 9.28 13.90
CA LEU A 697 25.66 8.32 13.73
C LEU A 697 25.15 7.93 15.11
N GLU A 698 23.83 7.88 15.27
CA GLU A 698 23.18 7.53 16.52
C GLU A 698 22.17 6.38 16.31
N ALA A 699 22.16 5.47 17.28
CA ALA A 699 21.15 4.43 17.43
C ALA A 699 20.40 4.63 18.75
N TRP A 700 19.16 4.13 18.83
CA TRP A 700 18.28 4.35 19.97
C TRP A 700 17.54 3.08 20.38
N ASN A 701 17.51 2.80 21.68
CA ASN A 701 16.54 1.89 22.26
C ASN A 701 15.29 2.67 22.65
N SER A 702 14.28 2.71 21.78
CA SER A 702 13.05 3.48 22.01
C SER A 702 12.07 2.84 23.01
N TYR A 703 12.42 1.69 23.60
CA TYR A 703 11.60 0.98 24.59
C TYR A 703 12.01 1.35 26.02
N THR A 704 11.07 1.22 26.96
CA THR A 704 11.35 1.46 28.39
C THR A 704 12.17 0.36 29.06
N ASN A 705 12.25 -0.82 28.46
CA ASN A 705 13.01 -1.95 29.01
C ASN A 705 14.40 -2.06 28.37
N ASP A 706 15.35 -2.56 29.14
CA ASP A 706 16.71 -2.85 28.68
C ASP A 706 16.69 -3.99 27.67
N PHE A 707 17.58 -3.93 26.67
CA PHE A 707 17.65 -4.96 25.65
C PHE A 707 18.33 -6.24 26.20
N PRO A 708 17.66 -7.40 26.20
CA PRO A 708 18.09 -8.54 27.01
C PRO A 708 19.20 -9.41 26.40
N ARG A 709 19.63 -9.14 25.16
CA ARG A 709 20.55 -10.01 24.40
C ARG A 709 21.82 -9.27 23.99
N PRO A 710 22.97 -9.96 23.85
CA PRO A 710 24.19 -9.33 23.39
C PRO A 710 24.12 -9.05 21.89
N ILE A 711 24.53 -7.86 21.47
CA ILE A 711 24.45 -7.41 20.08
C ILE A 711 25.75 -6.73 19.64
N ARG A 712 26.00 -6.77 18.33
CA ARG A 712 27.08 -6.03 17.70
C ARG A 712 26.52 -4.88 16.88
N LEU A 713 27.00 -3.68 17.17
CA LEU A 713 26.74 -2.49 16.38
C LEU A 713 27.88 -2.31 15.39
N HIS A 714 27.55 -2.31 14.11
CA HIS A 714 28.51 -1.95 13.07
C HIS A 714 28.08 -0.67 12.40
N ALA A 715 29.00 0.28 12.27
CA ALA A 715 28.77 1.54 11.59
C ALA A 715 29.95 1.88 10.68
N GLN A 716 29.65 2.31 9.46
CA GLN A 716 30.63 2.75 8.49
C GLN A 716 30.08 3.94 7.70
N VAL A 717 30.90 4.99 7.58
CA VAL A 717 30.55 6.20 6.83
C VAL A 717 31.67 6.51 5.84
N GLN A 718 31.31 6.78 4.59
CA GLN A 718 32.24 7.25 3.57
C GLN A 718 31.76 8.59 3.02
N CYS A 719 32.59 9.60 3.16
CA CYS A 719 32.34 10.94 2.67
C CYS A 719 33.19 11.21 1.42
N SER A 720 32.58 11.82 0.41
CA SER A 720 33.27 12.29 -0.80
C SER A 720 32.98 13.77 -0.99
N MET A 721 34.00 14.57 -1.22
CA MET A 721 33.91 16.03 -1.34
C MET A 721 34.63 16.51 -2.58
N LEU A 722 33.94 17.37 -3.34
CA LEU A 722 34.45 18.05 -4.52
C LEU A 722 34.30 19.57 -4.34
N LEU A 723 35.41 20.28 -4.48
CA LEU A 723 35.45 21.74 -4.46
C LEU A 723 35.79 22.24 -5.87
N THR A 724 35.00 23.16 -6.40
CA THR A 724 35.20 23.75 -7.73
C THR A 724 35.20 25.28 -7.65
N ASN A 725 35.72 25.94 -8.69
CA ASN A 725 35.64 27.39 -8.83
C ASN A 725 34.79 27.81 -10.04
N GLN A 726 34.56 29.12 -10.19
CA GLN A 726 33.88 29.73 -11.36
C GLN A 726 34.46 29.38 -12.74
N LEU A 727 35.71 28.92 -12.81
CA LEU A 727 36.35 28.51 -14.06
C LEU A 727 36.11 27.03 -14.38
N GLY A 728 35.30 26.33 -13.57
CA GLY A 728 35.05 24.89 -13.69
C GLY A 728 36.24 24.03 -13.27
N ARG A 729 37.28 24.60 -12.65
CA ARG A 729 38.44 23.84 -12.18
C ARG A 729 38.14 23.17 -10.84
N VAL A 730 38.60 21.93 -10.70
CA VAL A 730 38.57 21.19 -9.44
C VAL A 730 39.70 21.67 -8.55
N LEU A 731 39.35 22.28 -7.41
CA LEU A 731 40.29 22.77 -6.40
C LEU A 731 40.71 21.66 -5.43
N VAL A 732 39.76 20.81 -5.03
CA VAL A 732 39.95 19.68 -4.12
C VAL A 732 39.02 18.55 -4.56
N ASN A 733 39.54 17.34 -4.62
CA ASN A 733 38.77 16.11 -4.69
C ASN A 733 39.29 15.21 -3.57
N SER A 734 38.47 14.96 -2.57
CA SER A 734 38.87 14.24 -1.36
C SER A 734 37.80 13.23 -0.96
N THR A 735 38.24 12.02 -0.62
CA THR A 735 37.45 11.02 0.06
C THR A 735 38.01 10.82 1.45
N PHE A 736 37.14 10.73 2.44
CA PHE A 736 37.50 10.48 3.83
C PHE A 736 36.42 9.63 4.49
N ALA A 737 36.81 8.87 5.50
CA ALA A 737 35.91 8.01 6.26
C ALA A 737 36.36 8.04 7.73
N PRO A 738 35.45 8.28 8.68
CA PRO A 738 35.70 7.96 10.08
C PRO A 738 36.15 6.50 10.25
N ALA A 739 36.87 6.20 11.32
CA ALA A 739 37.16 4.81 11.65
C ALA A 739 35.82 4.04 11.82
N PRO A 740 35.64 2.88 11.15
CA PRO A 740 34.43 2.09 11.32
C PRO A 740 34.34 1.60 12.76
N ASP A 741 33.14 1.62 13.32
CA ASP A 741 32.87 1.05 14.64
C ASP A 741 32.30 -0.36 14.50
N ASN A 742 32.67 -1.23 15.43
CA ASN A 742 32.23 -2.61 15.48
C ASN A 742 32.13 -3.06 16.95
N ASN A 743 31.37 -2.28 17.72
CA ASN A 743 31.27 -2.43 19.17
C ASN A 743 30.32 -3.56 19.56
N LEU A 744 30.73 -4.38 20.53
CA LEU A 744 29.91 -5.41 21.16
C LEU A 744 29.26 -4.82 22.40
N LEU A 745 27.93 -4.76 22.42
CA LEU A 745 27.15 -4.45 23.61
C LEU A 745 26.69 -5.76 24.26
N PRO A 746 27.14 -6.06 25.50
CA PRO A 746 26.66 -7.18 26.28
C PRO A 746 25.15 -7.13 26.55
N ALA A 747 24.60 -8.28 26.96
CA ALA A 747 23.20 -8.42 27.32
C ALA A 747 22.81 -7.47 28.48
N ASN A 748 21.68 -6.78 28.34
CA ASN A 748 21.14 -5.81 29.32
C ASN A 748 21.98 -4.53 29.51
N GLU A 749 22.98 -4.26 28.66
CA GLU A 749 23.74 -3.01 28.75
C GLU A 749 23.15 -1.85 27.93
N TRP A 750 22.28 -2.15 26.95
CA TRP A 750 21.53 -1.11 26.26
C TRP A 750 20.25 -0.79 27.05
N GLU A 751 20.34 0.22 27.91
CA GLU A 751 19.27 0.65 28.80
C GLU A 751 18.04 1.15 28.02
N GLY A 752 16.87 1.08 28.65
CA GLY A 752 15.64 1.65 28.11
C GLY A 752 15.76 3.16 27.84
N ASN A 753 15.27 3.62 26.69
CA ASN A 753 15.34 5.02 26.22
C ASN A 753 16.76 5.57 26.00
N GLN A 754 17.80 4.74 25.96
CA GLN A 754 19.18 5.17 25.82
C GLN A 754 19.60 5.35 24.36
N PHE A 755 20.28 6.47 24.08
CA PHE A 755 20.98 6.74 22.83
C PHE A 755 22.42 6.21 22.88
N VAL A 756 22.87 5.59 21.80
CA VAL A 756 24.23 5.09 21.62
C VAL A 756 24.80 5.72 20.34
N ILE A 757 26.06 6.18 20.39
CA ILE A 757 26.73 6.85 19.26
C ILE A 757 27.90 5.97 18.79
N PRO A 758 27.71 5.13 17.75
CA PRO A 758 28.80 4.31 17.21
C PRO A 758 29.92 5.13 16.56
N ILE A 759 29.57 6.21 15.86
CA ILE A 759 30.55 7.06 15.16
C ILE A 759 30.36 8.50 15.59
N GLN A 760 31.46 9.15 15.99
CA GLN A 760 31.58 10.60 16.09
C GLN A 760 33.03 11.00 15.80
N ASP A 761 33.28 11.59 14.64
CA ASP A 761 34.64 11.98 14.22
C ASP A 761 34.65 13.26 13.37
N THR A 762 35.76 13.99 13.39
CA THR A 762 35.96 15.24 12.63
C THR A 762 37.10 15.09 11.62
N ALA A 763 36.76 15.18 10.33
CA ALA A 763 37.71 15.26 9.25
C ALA A 763 37.95 16.71 8.80
N ILE A 764 39.19 17.03 8.43
CA ILE A 764 39.57 18.35 7.89
C ILE A 764 40.01 18.17 6.43
N PRO A 765 39.07 17.98 5.48
CA PRO A 765 39.42 17.69 4.10
C PRO A 765 40.05 18.88 3.37
N VAL A 766 39.82 20.12 3.83
CA VAL A 766 40.59 21.30 3.40
C VAL A 766 41.26 21.90 4.64
N PRO A 767 42.53 21.58 4.92
CA PRO A 767 43.28 22.32 5.93
C PRO A 767 43.42 23.78 5.49
N LYS A 768 43.83 24.67 6.39
CA LYS A 768 44.08 26.08 6.05
C LYS A 768 44.91 26.20 4.78
N SER A 769 44.27 26.67 3.71
CA SER A 769 44.84 26.68 2.35
C SER A 769 44.60 28.02 1.68
N ILE A 770 45.64 28.54 1.05
CA ILE A 770 45.63 29.79 0.31
C ILE A 770 44.96 29.55 -1.04
N TYR A 771 43.96 30.34 -1.38
CA TYR A 771 43.36 30.36 -2.73
C TYR A 771 44.16 31.27 -3.65
N GLU A 772 44.78 30.69 -4.67
CA GLU A 772 45.45 31.41 -5.75
C GLU A 772 44.48 31.59 -6.94
N HIS A 773 44.09 32.83 -7.21
CA HIS A 773 43.09 33.14 -8.24
C HIS A 773 43.62 32.90 -9.65
N THR A 774 44.88 33.26 -9.91
CA THR A 774 45.47 33.23 -11.26
C THR A 774 45.56 31.81 -11.83
N THR A 775 45.89 30.82 -11.00
CA THR A 775 45.99 29.40 -11.41
C THR A 775 44.72 28.61 -11.05
N GLY A 776 43.88 29.13 -10.15
CA GLY A 776 42.71 28.43 -9.63
C GLY A 776 43.10 27.19 -8.86
N ARG A 777 43.98 27.32 -7.86
CA ARG A 777 44.47 26.22 -7.01
C ARG A 777 44.41 26.61 -5.52
N LEU A 778 44.25 25.61 -4.65
CA LEU A 778 44.48 25.74 -3.21
C LEU A 778 45.88 25.25 -2.82
N ILE A 779 46.59 26.08 -2.05
CA ILE A 779 47.94 25.80 -1.57
C ILE A 779 47.91 25.73 -0.03
N PRO A 780 48.12 24.55 0.59
CA PRO A 780 48.16 24.42 2.05
C PRO A 780 49.17 25.40 2.68
N THR A 781 48.78 26.12 3.74
CA THR A 781 49.65 27.12 4.37
C THR A 781 50.92 26.52 4.97
N THR A 782 50.93 25.21 5.24
CA THR A 782 52.11 24.48 5.73
C THR A 782 53.23 24.35 4.69
N LEU A 783 52.92 24.50 3.41
CA LEU A 783 53.86 24.35 2.30
C LEU A 783 54.45 25.68 1.83
N VAL A 784 54.09 26.79 2.49
CA VAL A 784 54.36 28.14 2.01
C VAL A 784 54.91 29.00 3.15
N PRO A 785 55.97 29.80 2.94
CA PRO A 785 56.41 30.78 3.93
C PRO A 785 55.31 31.80 4.27
N ASP A 786 55.23 32.25 5.53
CA ASP A 786 54.19 33.16 6.04
C ASP A 786 54.01 34.50 5.27
N ASN A 787 54.96 34.84 4.38
CA ASN A 787 55.00 36.10 3.62
C ASN A 787 54.73 35.94 2.11
N LEU A 788 54.28 34.78 1.63
CA LEU A 788 53.98 34.61 0.19
C LEU A 788 52.52 35.00 -0.11
N PHE A 789 52.35 36.11 -0.83
CA PHE A 789 51.08 36.49 -1.45
C PHE A 789 51.09 36.06 -2.92
N PRO A 790 50.29 35.05 -3.32
CA PRO A 790 50.34 34.50 -4.68
C PRO A 790 49.76 35.47 -5.71
N ASP A 791 48.71 36.21 -5.33
CA ASP A 791 48.05 37.18 -6.19
C ASP A 791 48.57 38.61 -5.88
N ARG A 792 49.09 39.29 -6.92
CA ARG A 792 49.71 40.61 -6.77
C ARG A 792 48.86 41.70 -7.41
N ASN A 793 48.53 42.73 -6.63
CA ASN A 793 47.78 43.90 -7.09
C ASN A 793 46.44 43.58 -7.80
N ILE A 794 45.80 42.50 -7.37
CA ILE A 794 44.45 42.09 -7.80
C ILE A 794 43.61 41.78 -6.57
N PHE A 795 42.30 42.02 -6.68
CA PHE A 795 41.34 41.85 -5.58
C PHE A 795 40.22 40.87 -6.00
N PRO A 796 40.52 39.56 -6.03
CA PRO A 796 39.55 38.55 -6.42
C PRO A 796 38.47 38.38 -5.34
N SER A 797 37.23 38.19 -5.79
CA SER A 797 36.16 37.61 -4.98
C SER A 797 35.98 36.17 -5.47
N PRO A 798 36.50 35.16 -4.75
CA PRO A 798 36.44 33.79 -5.22
C PRO A 798 34.98 33.32 -5.22
N GLN A 799 34.50 32.66 -6.29
CA GLN A 799 33.25 31.89 -6.27
C GLN A 799 33.62 30.41 -6.20
N ILE A 800 33.28 29.77 -5.09
CA ILE A 800 33.69 28.41 -4.78
C ILE A 800 32.45 27.56 -4.58
N GLY A 801 32.26 26.55 -5.44
CA GLY A 801 31.23 25.55 -5.28
C GLY A 801 31.74 24.38 -4.44
N LEU A 802 30.91 23.92 -3.50
CA LEU A 802 31.13 22.72 -2.71
C LEU A 802 30.02 21.72 -3.00
N ALA A 803 30.40 20.51 -3.40
CA ALA A 803 29.52 19.36 -3.45
C ALA A 803 30.11 18.27 -2.56
N MET A 804 29.30 17.72 -1.68
CA MET A 804 29.67 16.54 -0.90
C MET A 804 28.57 15.50 -0.97
N THR A 805 28.94 14.24 -0.84
CA THR A 805 28.00 13.12 -0.69
C THR A 805 28.51 12.19 0.40
N ASN A 806 27.57 11.63 1.15
CA ASN A 806 27.88 10.65 2.18
C ASN A 806 27.23 9.31 1.82
N ARG A 807 27.91 8.23 2.22
CA ARG A 807 27.40 6.86 2.24
C ARG A 807 27.42 6.38 3.67
N VAL A 808 26.32 5.79 4.10
CA VAL A 808 26.15 5.31 5.48
C VAL A 808 25.71 3.87 5.43
N GLN A 809 26.45 3.02 6.13
CA GLN A 809 26.12 1.62 6.36
C GLN A 809 26.07 1.39 7.85
N PHE A 810 24.96 0.86 8.34
CA PHE A 810 24.79 0.54 9.75
C PHE A 810 23.97 -0.73 9.89
N TYR A 811 24.34 -1.60 10.82
CA TYR A 811 23.52 -2.75 11.15
C TYR A 811 23.70 -3.18 12.59
N ILE A 812 22.66 -3.82 13.11
CA ILE A 812 22.62 -4.44 14.43
C ILE A 812 22.53 -5.95 14.25
N LEU A 813 23.53 -6.68 14.75
CA LEU A 813 23.60 -8.14 14.69
C LEU A 813 23.38 -8.73 16.08
N ASP A 814 22.47 -9.70 16.21
CA ASP A 814 22.36 -10.53 17.40
C ASP A 814 23.49 -11.57 17.43
N GLU A 815 24.34 -11.53 18.45
CA GLU A 815 25.54 -12.38 18.53
C GLU A 815 25.22 -13.86 18.74
N GLN A 816 24.09 -14.18 19.37
CA GLN A 816 23.75 -15.57 19.67
C GLN A 816 23.23 -16.31 18.44
N THR A 817 22.39 -15.66 17.64
CA THR A 817 21.70 -16.26 16.50
C THR A 817 22.29 -15.88 15.15
N GLN A 818 23.19 -14.90 15.11
CA GLN A 818 23.79 -14.37 13.90
C GLN A 818 22.72 -13.82 12.92
N ARG A 819 21.65 -13.22 13.46
CA ARG A 819 20.56 -12.59 12.70
C ARG A 819 20.60 -11.07 12.81
N ILE A 820 20.13 -10.39 11.77
CA ILE A 820 19.98 -8.93 11.76
C ILE A 820 18.75 -8.50 12.56
N LEU A 821 18.92 -7.48 13.39
CA LEU A 821 17.82 -6.78 14.06
C LEU A 821 17.40 -5.53 13.29
N ASP A 822 18.37 -4.76 12.79
CA ASP A 822 18.14 -3.57 11.97
C ASP A 822 19.28 -3.36 10.97
N TYR A 823 18.99 -2.72 9.83
CA TYR A 823 19.92 -2.55 8.71
C TYR A 823 19.66 -1.25 7.92
N VAL A 824 20.72 -0.49 7.68
CA VAL A 824 20.74 0.79 6.99
C VAL A 824 21.80 0.74 5.88
N ASN A 825 21.41 1.11 4.66
CA ASN A 825 22.31 1.21 3.52
C ASN A 825 21.92 2.42 2.67
N LEU A 826 22.52 3.58 2.96
CA LEU A 826 22.21 4.86 2.34
C LEU A 826 23.34 5.28 1.39
N ASP A 827 22.99 5.68 0.17
CA ASP A 827 23.87 6.36 -0.78
C ASP A 827 23.24 7.70 -1.18
N ASN A 828 24.03 8.57 -1.82
CA ASN A 828 23.53 9.81 -2.41
C ASN A 828 22.99 10.82 -1.40
N LEU A 829 23.53 10.85 -0.18
CA LEU A 829 23.30 11.90 0.82
C LEU A 829 24.06 13.17 0.40
N VAL A 830 23.57 13.80 -0.67
CA VAL A 830 24.24 14.90 -1.37
C VAL A 830 23.90 16.24 -0.73
N THR A 831 24.92 17.04 -0.46
CA THR A 831 24.75 18.47 -0.17
C THR A 831 25.57 19.28 -1.17
N ARG A 832 24.95 20.34 -1.68
CA ARG A 832 25.57 21.26 -2.65
C ARG A 832 25.35 22.67 -2.16
N MET A 833 26.41 23.46 -2.15
CA MET A 833 26.35 24.85 -1.72
C MET A 833 27.41 25.66 -2.46
N ASP A 834 27.12 26.95 -2.65
CA ASP A 834 28.14 27.92 -3.04
C ASP A 834 28.74 28.47 -1.75
N VAL A 835 29.97 28.06 -1.44
CA VAL A 835 30.69 28.44 -0.22
C VAL A 835 30.79 29.95 -0.09
N THR A 836 30.97 30.64 -1.22
CA THR A 836 31.10 32.08 -1.26
C THR A 836 29.76 32.75 -0.93
N SER A 837 28.66 32.30 -1.51
CA SER A 837 27.34 32.86 -1.20
C SER A 837 26.89 32.52 0.23
N GLU A 838 27.21 31.32 0.71
CA GLU A 838 26.89 30.89 2.07
C GLU A 838 27.61 31.74 3.12
N LEU A 839 28.88 32.08 2.89
CA LEU A 839 29.68 32.92 3.79
C LEU A 839 29.37 34.43 3.67
N LEU A 840 29.12 34.92 2.45
CA LEU A 840 28.93 36.36 2.17
C LEU A 840 27.46 36.81 2.25
N GLY A 841 26.51 35.88 2.29
CA GLY A 841 25.07 36.12 2.24
C GLY A 841 24.51 36.06 0.81
N ALA A 842 23.26 35.61 0.67
CA ALA A 842 22.62 35.41 -0.63
C ALA A 842 22.37 36.72 -1.39
N TYR A 843 22.56 36.69 -2.72
CA TYR A 843 21.78 37.51 -3.64
C TYR A 843 20.35 36.93 -3.66
N GLY A 844 19.43 37.49 -2.87
CA GLY A 844 18.04 37.05 -2.88
C GLY A 844 17.40 37.29 -4.26
N SER A 845 16.82 36.25 -4.85
CA SER A 845 15.95 36.37 -6.02
C SER A 845 14.76 37.27 -5.69
N GLY A 846 14.79 38.51 -6.17
CA GLY A 846 13.73 39.51 -5.95
C GLY A 846 14.14 40.73 -5.12
N GLN A 847 15.33 40.74 -4.52
CA GLN A 847 15.91 41.96 -3.93
C GLN A 847 16.97 42.53 -4.85
N SER A 848 16.65 43.67 -5.47
CA SER A 848 17.58 44.46 -6.28
C SER A 848 18.55 45.25 -5.39
N SER A 849 19.42 44.56 -4.65
CA SER A 849 20.68 45.15 -4.17
C SER A 849 21.56 44.12 -3.46
N PRO A 850 22.84 43.99 -3.84
CA PRO A 850 23.82 43.44 -2.91
C PRO A 850 23.94 44.39 -1.72
N VAL A 851 23.85 43.86 -0.50
CA VAL A 851 24.41 44.42 0.75
C VAL A 851 24.49 45.96 0.76
N SER A 852 23.38 46.68 0.69
CA SER A 852 23.38 48.15 0.63
C SER A 852 22.92 48.85 1.92
N ASN A 853 22.68 48.12 3.01
CA ASN A 853 22.12 48.72 4.23
C ASN A 853 22.74 48.21 5.56
N TYR A 854 24.07 48.04 5.61
CA TYR A 854 24.78 47.87 6.89
C TYR A 854 25.66 49.09 7.17
N GLY A 855 24.99 50.20 7.51
CA GLY A 855 25.60 51.48 7.89
C GLY A 855 25.85 51.63 9.39
N GLY A 856 26.24 50.55 10.08
CA GLY A 856 26.56 50.58 11.51
C GLY A 856 28.03 50.22 11.76
N SER A 857 28.78 51.08 12.44
CA SER A 857 30.10 50.76 13.00
C SER A 857 29.96 49.60 14.00
N GLY A 858 30.24 48.36 13.57
CA GLY A 858 30.17 47.17 14.44
C GLY A 858 29.87 45.84 13.76
N ASP A 859 29.36 45.82 12.53
CA ASP A 859 29.05 44.57 11.82
C ASP A 859 30.29 43.99 11.09
N SER A 860 30.69 42.77 11.43
CA SER A 860 31.81 42.03 10.82
C SER A 860 31.67 41.91 9.29
N ARG A 861 30.43 41.95 8.77
CA ARG A 861 30.09 41.80 7.35
C ARG A 861 30.60 42.94 6.48
N MET A 862 30.82 44.13 7.04
CA MET A 862 31.33 45.29 6.28
C MET A 862 32.71 45.02 5.65
N PHE A 863 33.50 44.12 6.23
CA PHE A 863 34.83 43.76 5.70
C PHE A 863 34.75 42.89 4.45
N TRP A 864 33.58 42.35 4.14
CA TRP A 864 33.38 41.38 3.07
C TRP A 864 32.49 41.90 1.94
N SER A 865 32.17 43.22 1.93
CA SER A 865 31.52 43.86 0.79
C SER A 865 32.33 43.65 -0.50
N THR A 866 31.66 43.12 -1.52
CA THR A 866 32.22 42.77 -2.84
C THR A 866 32.09 43.92 -3.84
N ASN A 867 31.33 44.97 -3.52
CA ASN A 867 31.23 46.19 -4.33
C ASN A 867 32.62 46.79 -4.53
N ARG A 868 32.92 47.20 -5.76
CA ARG A 868 34.22 47.80 -6.10
C ARG A 868 34.12 49.32 -6.06
N LEU A 869 35.18 49.97 -5.59
CA LEU A 869 35.24 51.41 -5.46
C LEU A 869 34.91 52.09 -6.81
N GLY A 870 33.98 53.05 -6.81
CA GLY A 870 33.58 53.80 -8.00
C GLY A 870 32.84 52.98 -9.06
N ASN A 871 32.19 51.87 -8.68
CA ASN A 871 31.52 50.94 -9.59
C ASN A 871 32.44 50.39 -10.69
N ALA A 872 33.73 50.22 -10.38
CA ALA A 872 34.71 49.67 -11.31
C ALA A 872 34.43 48.19 -11.61
N ASN A 873 34.50 47.79 -12.87
CA ASN A 873 34.27 46.40 -13.31
C ASN A 873 35.57 45.56 -13.41
N THR A 874 36.71 46.09 -12.99
CA THR A 874 38.02 45.42 -13.13
C THR A 874 38.46 44.79 -11.81
N ILE A 875 39.10 43.60 -11.88
CA ILE A 875 39.59 42.88 -10.69
C ILE A 875 40.73 43.62 -9.96
N ASN A 876 41.37 44.58 -10.63
CA ASN A 876 42.46 45.41 -10.08
C ASN A 876 41.95 46.54 -9.17
N ALA A 877 40.64 46.86 -9.21
CA ALA A 877 40.05 47.84 -8.31
C ALA A 877 39.73 47.17 -6.96
N PRO A 878 40.12 47.75 -5.82
CA PRO A 878 39.82 47.18 -4.50
C PRO A 878 38.32 47.16 -4.23
N THR A 879 37.88 46.14 -3.48
CA THR A 879 36.49 46.10 -2.97
C THR A 879 36.35 47.03 -1.76
N GLU A 880 35.13 47.50 -1.50
CA GLU A 880 34.79 48.27 -0.29
C GLU A 880 35.22 47.53 0.98
N GLY A 881 35.05 46.19 1.00
CA GLY A 881 35.50 45.37 2.12
C GLY A 881 37.02 45.45 2.37
N VAL A 882 37.84 45.47 1.31
CA VAL A 882 39.31 45.62 1.40
C VAL A 882 39.66 46.99 2.00
N ILE A 883 38.96 48.03 1.56
CA ILE A 883 39.15 49.40 2.05
C ILE A 883 38.76 49.50 3.53
N ASN A 884 37.62 48.91 3.92
CA ASN A 884 37.16 48.88 5.30
C ASN A 884 38.17 48.21 6.23
N GLN A 885 38.83 47.12 5.79
CA GLN A 885 39.89 46.44 6.54
C GLN A 885 41.13 47.34 6.74
N ILE A 886 41.53 48.10 5.72
CA ILE A 886 42.67 49.03 5.80
C ILE A 886 42.34 50.19 6.73
N PHE A 887 41.16 50.81 6.59
CA PHE A 887 40.74 51.92 7.45
C PHE A 887 40.53 51.50 8.90
N THR A 888 40.05 50.28 9.15
CA THR A 888 39.98 49.72 10.51
C THR A 888 41.38 49.52 11.11
N SER A 889 42.35 49.11 10.31
CA SER A 889 43.75 48.98 10.74
C SER A 889 44.46 50.31 10.97
N LEU A 890 43.92 51.41 10.43
CA LEU A 890 44.35 52.79 10.67
C LEU A 890 43.57 53.45 11.81
N ASP A 891 42.54 52.79 12.36
CA ASP A 891 41.59 53.34 13.31
C ASP A 891 40.82 54.56 12.75
N GLU A 892 40.55 54.58 11.44
CA GLU A 892 39.60 55.53 10.83
C GLU A 892 38.17 54.99 10.85
N ILE A 893 38.02 53.66 10.91
CA ILE A 893 36.76 52.96 11.24
C ILE A 893 36.98 52.28 12.60
N PRO A 894 36.39 52.77 13.70
CA PRO A 894 36.59 52.16 15.01
C PRO A 894 35.81 50.85 15.11
N VAL A 895 36.46 49.82 15.68
CA VAL A 895 35.86 48.52 16.01
C VAL A 895 36.09 48.23 17.50
N SER A 896 35.22 47.42 18.10
CA SER A 896 35.35 47.03 19.51
C SER A 896 36.66 46.25 19.75
N GLN A 897 37.21 46.37 20.97
CA GLN A 897 38.40 45.58 21.36
C GLN A 897 38.15 44.07 21.25
N GLN A 898 36.92 43.64 21.55
CA GLN A 898 36.49 42.24 21.46
C GLN A 898 36.54 41.74 20.01
N LEU A 899 36.03 42.51 19.05
CA LEU A 899 36.07 42.19 17.63
C LEU A 899 37.51 42.23 17.08
N TRP A 900 38.36 43.14 17.55
CA TRP A 900 39.78 43.14 17.16
C TRP A 900 40.52 41.89 17.66
N ASN A 901 40.25 41.50 18.90
CA ASN A 901 40.91 40.37 19.55
C ASN A 901 40.37 39.01 19.05
N SER A 902 39.14 38.95 18.55
CA SER A 902 38.54 37.72 18.02
C SER A 902 39.23 37.20 16.75
N PHE A 903 39.94 38.07 16.03
CA PHE A 903 40.68 37.74 14.81
C PHE A 903 42.18 37.47 15.03
N ARG A 904 42.64 37.36 16.29
CA ARG A 904 44.00 36.95 16.63
C ARG A 904 44.01 35.77 17.61
N ALA A 905 44.86 34.78 17.34
CA ALA A 905 45.20 33.76 18.32
C ALA A 905 46.09 34.39 19.42
N ARG A 906 45.49 34.62 20.59
CA ARG A 906 46.06 34.97 21.92
C ARG A 906 47.26 35.95 21.95
N GLY A 907 47.00 37.16 22.44
CA GLY A 907 48.00 38.06 23.03
C GLY A 907 47.38 38.84 24.20
N THR A 908 48.10 38.97 25.32
CA THR A 908 47.68 39.77 26.48
C THR A 908 48.41 41.12 26.45
N GLY A 909 47.70 42.24 26.28
CA GLY A 909 48.29 43.59 26.37
C GLY A 909 47.63 44.66 25.48
N ARG A 910 48.29 45.82 25.32
CA ARG A 910 47.97 46.93 24.38
C ARG A 910 48.25 46.55 22.91
N ASP A 911 48.00 45.30 22.53
CA ASP A 911 48.42 44.72 21.26
C ASP A 911 47.67 45.32 20.07
N ARG A 912 46.43 45.80 20.27
CA ARG A 912 45.66 46.52 19.25
C ARG A 912 46.27 47.88 18.97
N GLU A 913 46.40 48.70 20.01
CA GLU A 913 46.90 50.07 19.94
C GLU A 913 48.33 50.10 19.38
N GLU A 914 49.18 49.17 19.84
CA GLU A 914 50.54 49.02 19.33
C GLU A 914 50.56 48.60 17.85
N SER A 915 49.72 47.63 17.46
CA SER A 915 49.65 47.18 16.06
C SER A 915 49.16 48.28 15.10
N ILE A 916 48.20 49.11 15.53
CA ILE A 916 47.67 50.24 14.75
C ILE A 916 48.75 51.30 14.58
N ASP A 917 49.40 51.73 15.66
CA ASP A 917 50.43 52.78 15.59
C ASP A 917 51.66 52.35 14.79
N LEU A 918 52.06 51.09 14.88
CA LEU A 918 53.14 50.55 14.05
C LEU A 918 52.76 50.50 12.56
N PHE A 919 51.47 50.31 12.23
CA PHE A 919 50.99 50.32 10.85
C PHE A 919 50.80 51.75 10.32
N ARG A 920 50.30 52.69 11.15
CA ARG A 920 50.24 54.11 10.83
C ARG A 920 51.62 54.69 10.54
N THR A 921 52.60 54.40 11.40
CA THR A 921 53.99 54.83 11.21
C THR A 921 54.65 54.17 10.01
N PHE A 922 54.34 52.90 9.69
CA PHE A 922 54.74 52.28 8.42
C PHE A 922 54.20 53.08 7.23
N LEU A 923 52.93 53.49 7.24
CA LEU A 923 52.30 54.25 6.16
C LEU A 923 52.68 55.75 6.14
N GLY A 924 53.43 56.24 7.13
CA GLY A 924 53.84 57.65 7.21
C GLY A 924 52.84 58.56 7.93
N PHE A 925 51.81 57.99 8.58
CA PHE A 925 50.89 58.72 9.44
C PHE A 925 51.43 58.82 10.88
N PRO A 926 51.06 59.87 11.64
CA PRO A 926 51.41 59.97 13.06
C PRO A 926 50.73 58.86 13.89
N PRO A 927 51.39 58.35 14.94
CA PRO A 927 50.77 57.42 15.90
C PRO A 927 49.59 58.10 16.62
N LYS A 928 48.57 57.32 16.98
CA LYS A 928 47.34 57.76 17.67
C LYS A 928 47.35 57.44 19.18
N PHE A 929 47.97 56.35 19.62
CA PHE A 929 47.76 55.80 20.97
C PHE A 929 49.00 55.77 21.87
N MET A 930 50.18 55.50 21.32
CA MET A 930 51.44 55.35 22.05
C MET A 930 52.19 56.69 22.17
N SER A 931 52.82 56.92 23.33
CA SER A 931 53.73 58.06 23.50
C SER A 931 55.02 57.86 22.70
N ALA A 932 55.76 58.95 22.43
CA ALA A 932 57.03 58.89 21.68
C ALA A 932 58.06 57.92 22.31
N GLN A 933 58.08 57.82 23.65
CA GLN A 933 58.94 56.88 24.39
C GLN A 933 58.49 55.43 24.19
N GLN A 934 57.17 55.16 24.24
CA GLN A 934 56.60 53.83 24.04
C GLN A 934 56.82 53.32 22.62
N LEU A 935 56.67 54.20 21.62
CA LEU A 935 56.90 53.88 20.21
C LEU A 935 58.39 53.57 19.94
N ALA A 936 59.32 54.31 20.55
CA ALA A 936 60.75 54.05 20.42
C ALA A 936 61.15 52.68 20.98
N LEU A 937 60.56 52.28 22.13
CA LEU A 937 60.74 50.94 22.70
C LEU A 937 60.14 49.86 21.80
N ALA A 938 58.95 50.09 21.24
CA ALA A 938 58.31 49.18 20.29
C ALA A 938 59.16 48.99 19.01
N PHE A 939 59.77 50.06 18.49
CA PHE A 939 60.67 49.99 17.32
C PHE A 939 61.94 49.18 17.59
N GLN A 940 62.47 49.23 18.82
CA GLN A 940 63.61 48.39 19.21
C GLN A 940 63.20 46.92 19.34
N ARG A 941 62.01 46.63 19.88
CA ARG A 941 61.48 45.28 20.08
C ARG A 941 61.05 44.59 18.79
N LEU A 942 60.34 45.31 17.91
CA LEU A 942 59.65 44.75 16.74
C LEU A 942 60.27 45.15 15.39
N LYS A 943 61.44 45.81 15.42
CA LYS A 943 62.09 46.47 14.27
C LYS A 943 61.31 47.70 13.77
N ASP A 944 62.03 48.77 13.44
CA ASP A 944 61.44 50.06 13.02
C ASP A 944 60.60 49.88 11.73
N PRO A 945 59.27 50.12 11.79
CA PRO A 945 58.37 50.00 10.64
C PRO A 945 58.81 50.84 9.45
N ARG A 946 59.43 52.00 9.70
CA ARG A 946 59.81 52.99 8.68
C ARG A 946 60.99 52.51 7.84
N LYS A 947 61.71 51.48 8.30
CA LYS A 947 62.79 50.83 7.55
C LYS A 947 62.31 49.61 6.77
N SER A 948 61.07 49.17 6.99
CA SER A 948 60.44 48.13 6.20
C SER A 948 59.79 48.71 4.95
N PHE A 949 59.74 47.91 3.90
CA PHE A 949 59.02 48.21 2.66
C PHE A 949 57.87 47.24 2.41
N ILE A 950 57.72 46.20 3.23
CA ILE A 950 56.60 45.25 3.19
C ILE A 950 55.98 45.15 4.58
N ARG A 951 54.65 45.18 4.67
CA ARG A 951 53.95 44.94 5.93
C ARG A 951 52.54 44.38 5.71
N GLN A 952 52.20 43.35 6.48
CA GLN A 952 50.83 42.84 6.54
C GLN A 952 49.92 43.85 7.27
N VAL A 953 48.71 44.02 6.77
CA VAL A 953 47.65 44.79 7.41
C VAL A 953 47.28 44.13 8.76
N PRO A 954 47.32 44.87 9.89
CA PRO A 954 47.15 44.32 11.23
C PRO A 954 45.83 43.62 11.53
N PHE A 955 44.72 44.12 10.98
CA PHE A 955 43.39 43.55 11.16
C PHE A 955 43.13 42.50 10.07
N THR A 956 42.77 41.28 10.46
CA THR A 956 42.56 40.14 9.55
C THR A 956 41.16 39.56 9.72
N PRO A 957 40.16 40.05 8.98
CA PRO A 957 38.78 39.59 9.13
C PRO A 957 38.67 38.12 8.75
N THR A 958 37.86 37.38 9.50
CA THR A 958 37.54 35.96 9.27
C THR A 958 36.03 35.77 9.32
N LEU A 959 35.47 35.06 8.34
CA LEU A 959 34.09 34.57 8.40
C LEU A 959 34.12 33.10 8.77
N LYS A 960 33.24 32.72 9.69
CA LYS A 960 32.99 31.33 10.03
C LYS A 960 31.50 31.05 9.86
N LYS A 961 31.17 30.03 9.09
CA LYS A 961 29.80 29.52 8.98
C LYS A 961 29.77 28.05 9.33
N VAL A 962 28.75 27.69 10.09
CA VAL A 962 28.50 26.32 10.52
C VAL A 962 27.17 25.89 9.94
N ILE A 963 27.16 24.75 9.24
CA ILE A 963 26.00 24.21 8.54
C ILE A 963 25.74 22.81 9.09
N TYR A 964 24.51 22.60 9.56
CA TYR A 964 24.01 21.35 10.11
C TYR A 964 23.11 20.71 9.06
N ASN A 965 23.47 19.50 8.63
CA ASN A 965 22.62 18.65 7.81
C ASN A 965 22.37 17.36 8.58
N THR A 966 21.11 17.02 8.82
CA THR A 966 20.76 15.81 9.53
C THR A 966 19.69 15.02 8.78
N TRP A 967 19.79 13.70 8.90
CA TRP A 967 18.88 12.71 8.35
C TRP A 967 18.33 11.92 9.53
N GLN A 968 17.08 12.23 9.87
CA GLN A 968 16.44 11.82 11.12
C GLN A 968 15.28 10.88 10.84
N ALA A 969 15.25 9.75 11.55
CA ALA A 969 14.09 8.87 11.59
C ALA A 969 12.90 9.57 12.25
N ASN A 970 11.73 9.51 11.62
CA ASN A 970 10.47 9.98 12.20
C ASN A 970 9.79 8.91 13.06
N ASP A 971 10.08 7.64 12.79
CA ASP A 971 9.64 6.44 13.50
C ASP A 971 10.81 5.44 13.62
N PRO A 972 11.21 5.06 14.84
CA PRO A 972 12.23 4.07 15.13
C PRO A 972 11.91 2.67 14.59
N LEU A 973 10.67 2.39 14.18
CA LEU A 973 10.25 1.09 13.61
C LEU A 973 10.15 1.09 12.07
N VAL A 974 10.41 2.23 11.42
CA VAL A 974 10.41 2.36 9.94
C VAL A 974 11.81 2.13 9.40
N HIS A 975 11.95 1.31 8.35
CA HIS A 975 13.25 1.10 7.72
C HIS A 975 13.56 2.18 6.67
N TYR A 976 14.85 2.41 6.45
CA TYR A 976 15.30 3.73 6.04
C TYR A 976 15.74 3.79 4.58
N THR A 977 15.08 4.63 3.80
CA THR A 977 15.65 5.21 2.58
C THR A 977 16.01 6.67 2.81
N VAL A 978 16.80 7.25 1.89
CA VAL A 978 17.15 8.68 1.99
C VAL A 978 15.90 9.57 2.01
N GLY A 979 14.87 9.22 1.22
CA GLY A 979 13.61 9.98 1.17
C GLY A 979 12.85 10.00 2.50
N ASP A 980 12.89 8.90 3.26
CA ASP A 980 12.24 8.81 4.58
C ASP A 980 12.94 9.70 5.61
N LEU A 981 14.27 9.78 5.52
CA LEU A 981 15.11 10.53 6.45
C LEU A 981 15.28 12.01 6.11
N THR A 982 14.94 12.42 4.89
CA THR A 982 15.02 13.84 4.49
C THR A 982 13.90 14.68 5.10
N ASP A 983 14.27 15.82 5.68
CA ASP A 983 13.33 16.78 6.20
C ASP A 983 12.77 17.71 5.11
N LEU A 984 11.48 17.58 4.81
CA LEU A 984 10.78 18.43 3.85
C LEU A 984 10.26 19.74 4.47
N GLU A 985 10.25 19.86 5.80
CA GLU A 985 9.78 21.07 6.51
C GLU A 985 10.91 22.05 6.85
N GLY A 986 12.17 21.64 6.65
CA GLY A 986 13.34 22.49 6.94
C GLY A 986 13.56 22.80 8.42
N ARG A 987 13.04 21.98 9.33
CA ARG A 987 13.24 22.05 10.79
C ARG A 987 14.63 21.56 11.21
N ALA A 988 15.21 20.64 10.44
CA ALA A 988 16.44 19.94 10.75
C ALA A 988 17.69 20.62 10.13
N VAL A 989 17.54 21.29 8.99
CA VAL A 989 18.63 22.05 8.34
C VAL A 989 18.77 23.40 9.01
N ARG A 990 19.91 23.62 9.66
CA ARG A 990 20.24 24.89 10.31
C ARG A 990 21.56 25.40 9.76
N SER A 991 21.67 26.71 9.55
CA SER A 991 22.96 27.34 9.28
C SER A 991 23.12 28.57 10.15
N GLU A 992 24.32 28.75 10.67
CA GLU A 992 24.63 29.85 11.58
C GLU A 992 25.92 30.52 11.10
N LEU A 993 25.83 31.81 10.79
CA LEU A 993 27.02 32.64 10.65
C LEU A 993 27.50 32.99 12.05
N VAL A 994 28.73 32.61 12.38
CA VAL A 994 29.33 32.83 13.68
C VAL A 994 30.25 34.03 13.57
N ASP A 995 29.83 35.16 14.15
CA ASP A 995 30.61 36.39 14.20
C ASP A 995 31.66 36.28 15.31
N PRO A 996 32.98 36.25 15.01
CA PRO A 996 33.98 36.16 16.08
C PRO A 996 33.93 37.39 16.99
N PRO A 997 33.94 37.28 18.33
CA PRO A 997 34.44 36.15 19.15
C PRO A 997 33.42 35.09 19.51
N ASP A 998 32.20 35.18 18.99
CA ASP A 998 31.12 34.28 19.38
C ASP A 998 31.46 32.84 19.02
N ARG A 999 31.01 31.92 19.86
CA ARG A 999 31.06 30.48 19.56
C ARG A 999 29.74 30.11 18.92
N ALA A 1000 29.77 29.12 18.04
CA ALA A 1000 28.53 28.51 17.56
C ALA A 1000 27.66 28.13 18.76
N LEU A 1001 26.36 28.36 18.66
CA LEU A 1001 25.40 28.07 19.74
C LEU A 1001 25.42 26.59 20.15
N ASP A 1002 25.80 25.69 19.24
CA ASP A 1002 25.95 24.26 19.48
C ASP A 1002 27.35 23.80 19.02
N GLY A 1003 28.13 23.22 19.93
CA GLY A 1003 29.46 22.66 19.62
C GLY A 1003 29.39 21.21 19.13
N ARG A 1004 28.17 20.67 19.02
CA ARG A 1004 27.84 19.30 18.63
C ARG A 1004 27.01 19.33 17.35
N ILE A 1005 26.88 18.18 16.68
CA ILE A 1005 25.89 18.02 15.60
C ILE A 1005 24.51 18.26 16.22
N HIS A 1006 23.68 19.01 15.49
CA HIS A 1006 22.33 19.36 15.92
C HIS A 1006 21.53 18.08 16.19
N ASN A 1007 20.83 18.01 17.32
CA ASN A 1007 19.88 16.95 17.71
C ASN A 1007 20.45 15.58 18.17
N ILE A 1008 21.75 15.31 18.06
CA ILE A 1008 22.35 14.10 18.65
C ILE A 1008 22.19 14.08 20.19
N GLU A 1009 21.99 12.89 20.76
CA GLU A 1009 21.63 12.56 22.15
C GLU A 1009 20.23 13.07 22.57
N LYS A 1010 19.36 13.36 21.60
CA LYS A 1010 18.01 13.90 21.83
C LYS A 1010 17.00 13.22 20.93
N ILE A 1011 15.75 13.25 21.37
CA ILE A 1011 14.62 12.83 20.52
C ILE A 1011 14.58 13.70 19.28
N ASN A 1012 14.48 13.07 18.10
CA ASN A 1012 14.48 13.75 16.81
C ASN A 1012 13.49 14.91 16.73
N THR A 1013 13.87 16.02 16.09
CA THR A 1013 12.95 17.14 15.85
C THR A 1013 11.81 16.75 14.89
N ARG A 1014 12.06 15.72 14.07
CA ARG A 1014 11.07 15.05 13.22
C ARG A 1014 10.28 13.95 13.95
N TYR A 1015 10.59 13.67 15.21
CA TYR A 1015 9.86 12.70 16.03
C TYR A 1015 8.43 13.19 16.26
N ARG A 1016 7.51 12.69 15.45
CA ARG A 1016 6.07 13.00 15.53
C ARG A 1016 5.12 11.82 15.84
N PRO A 1017 5.52 10.72 16.50
CA PRO A 1017 4.56 9.74 17.02
C PRO A 1017 3.60 10.36 18.02
N TRP A 1018 4.14 10.98 19.07
CA TRP A 1018 3.48 11.41 20.32
C TRP A 1018 4.33 12.55 20.92
N PRO A 1019 3.80 13.42 21.80
CA PRO A 1019 4.54 14.61 22.24
C PRO A 1019 5.88 14.25 22.86
N SER A 1020 6.94 14.84 22.32
CA SER A 1020 8.30 14.81 22.86
C SER A 1020 8.54 15.86 23.96
N GLY A 1021 7.52 16.66 24.30
CA GLY A 1021 7.65 17.77 25.25
C GLY A 1021 8.31 19.00 24.62
N ALA A 1022 7.74 20.16 24.93
CA ALA A 1022 8.02 21.51 24.40
C ALA A 1022 7.53 21.80 22.96
N GLY A 1023 6.22 22.03 22.84
CA GLY A 1023 5.58 22.63 21.65
C GLY A 1023 4.66 21.67 20.90
N ALA A 1024 3.59 21.22 21.55
CA ALA A 1024 2.63 20.28 20.99
C ALA A 1024 2.01 20.82 19.67
N ASP A 1025 2.30 20.16 18.56
CA ASP A 1025 1.61 20.37 17.28
C ASP A 1025 0.16 19.88 17.43
N VAL A 1026 -0.81 20.64 16.92
CA VAL A 1026 -2.27 20.38 17.05
C VAL A 1026 -2.66 19.01 16.47
N SER A 1027 -1.80 18.43 15.64
CA SER A 1027 -1.94 17.12 15.00
C SER A 1027 -1.51 15.91 15.84
N GLU A 1028 -0.89 16.11 17.01
CA GLU A 1028 -0.21 15.04 17.77
C GLU A 1028 -1.14 13.92 18.28
N TYR A 1029 -2.41 14.21 18.54
CA TYR A 1029 -3.40 13.26 19.07
C TYR A 1029 -4.62 13.05 18.18
N ASN A 1030 -4.52 13.41 16.91
CA ASN A 1030 -5.68 13.42 16.04
C ASN A 1030 -5.99 12.01 15.52
N VAL A 1031 -7.07 11.45 16.03
CA VAL A 1031 -7.61 10.13 15.66
C VAL A 1031 -8.14 10.06 14.22
N ALA A 1032 -8.22 11.18 13.50
CA ALA A 1032 -8.55 11.18 12.07
C ALA A 1032 -7.50 10.46 11.22
N PHE A 1033 -6.25 10.37 11.70
CA PHE A 1033 -5.17 9.74 10.97
C PHE A 1033 -4.27 8.90 11.87
N LYS A 1034 -4.14 9.17 13.18
CA LYS A 1034 -3.31 8.33 14.06
C LYS A 1034 -4.11 7.25 14.78
N ASP A 1035 -3.44 6.14 15.11
CA ASP A 1035 -4.04 5.07 15.91
C ASP A 1035 -4.38 5.55 17.33
N PRO A 1036 -5.63 5.34 17.79
CA PRO A 1036 -5.97 5.64 19.18
C PRO A 1036 -5.24 4.67 20.12
N LEU A 1037 -4.74 5.20 21.24
CA LEU A 1037 -4.14 4.48 22.38
C LEU A 1037 -2.71 3.97 22.19
N ILE A 1038 -2.15 4.08 20.99
CA ILE A 1038 -0.70 4.02 20.87
C ILE A 1038 -0.17 5.37 21.34
N ARG A 1039 0.80 5.42 22.26
CA ARG A 1039 1.41 6.67 22.78
C ARG A 1039 2.92 6.58 22.94
N SER A 1040 3.50 5.41 22.72
CA SER A 1040 4.93 5.11 22.83
C SER A 1040 5.23 3.81 22.06
N SER A 1041 6.52 3.51 21.84
CA SER A 1041 6.94 2.21 21.27
C SER A 1041 6.41 1.01 22.09
N ASP A 1042 6.26 1.17 23.40
CA ASP A 1042 5.80 0.11 24.31
C ASP A 1042 4.31 -0.24 24.12
N ASP A 1043 3.49 0.70 23.64
CA ASP A 1043 2.05 0.49 23.48
C ASP A 1043 1.72 -0.38 22.26
N TRP A 1044 2.67 -0.54 21.33
CA TRP A 1044 2.45 -1.34 20.12
C TRP A 1044 2.28 -2.82 20.44
N GLN A 1045 1.27 -3.44 19.85
CA GLN A 1045 0.92 -4.85 20.06
C GLN A 1045 0.84 -5.56 18.72
N PHE A 1046 1.97 -6.14 18.30
CA PHE A 1046 2.00 -6.96 17.09
C PHE A 1046 1.14 -8.21 17.26
N PRO A 1047 0.44 -8.66 16.21
CA PRO A 1047 -0.42 -9.82 16.31
C PRO A 1047 0.42 -11.09 16.49
N THR A 1048 0.31 -11.71 17.67
CA THR A 1048 0.96 -12.99 17.96
C THR A 1048 -0.11 -14.05 18.21
N ASN A 1049 0.12 -15.29 17.77
CA ASN A 1049 -0.70 -16.45 18.12
C ASN A 1049 -2.19 -16.40 17.72
N ARG A 1050 -2.59 -15.54 16.77
CA ARG A 1050 -3.98 -15.41 16.31
C ARG A 1050 -4.11 -15.79 14.83
N TYR A 1051 -5.21 -16.47 14.49
CA TYR A 1051 -5.55 -16.75 13.10
C TYR A 1051 -5.71 -15.44 12.31
N PRO A 1052 -5.06 -15.31 11.14
CA PRO A 1052 -5.22 -14.13 10.28
C PRO A 1052 -6.69 -13.86 9.98
N ASN A 1053 -7.11 -12.61 10.15
CA ASN A 1053 -8.44 -12.13 9.77
C ASN A 1053 -8.35 -10.64 9.39
N ILE A 1054 -9.42 -10.06 8.88
CA ILE A 1054 -9.40 -8.65 8.47
C ILE A 1054 -9.09 -7.70 9.65
N GLY A 1055 -9.56 -8.03 10.86
CA GLY A 1055 -9.24 -7.26 12.08
C GLY A 1055 -7.78 -7.38 12.53
N TRP A 1056 -7.05 -8.39 12.07
CA TRP A 1056 -5.61 -8.55 12.28
C TRP A 1056 -4.80 -7.57 11.42
N LEU A 1057 -5.26 -7.24 10.20
CA LEU A 1057 -4.59 -6.26 9.33
C LEU A 1057 -4.50 -4.89 9.99
N GLY A 1058 -5.55 -4.44 10.68
CA GLY A 1058 -5.58 -3.18 11.42
C GLY A 1058 -4.69 -3.13 12.67
N ARG A 1059 -3.76 -4.08 12.83
CA ARG A 1059 -2.73 -4.11 13.87
C ARG A 1059 -1.32 -4.28 13.28
N VAL A 1060 -1.22 -4.44 11.96
CA VAL A 1060 0.05 -4.54 11.25
C VAL A 1060 0.62 -3.13 11.09
N HIS A 1061 1.89 -2.94 11.44
CA HIS A 1061 2.57 -1.66 11.28
C HIS A 1061 2.73 -1.30 9.80
N ARG A 1062 2.46 -0.04 9.46
CA ARG A 1062 2.31 0.45 8.09
C ARG A 1062 3.63 0.78 7.39
N GLY A 1063 4.74 0.83 8.11
CA GLY A 1063 6.03 1.27 7.56
C GLY A 1063 6.12 2.77 7.30
N THR A 1064 5.22 3.57 7.88
CA THR A 1064 5.26 5.04 7.90
C THR A 1064 5.00 5.54 9.30
N PRO A 1065 5.36 6.79 9.65
CA PRO A 1065 5.34 7.21 11.04
C PRO A 1065 4.03 6.92 11.75
N TRP A 1066 4.10 5.85 12.56
CA TRP A 1066 3.22 5.50 13.66
C TRP A 1066 1.76 5.26 13.32
N GLN A 1067 1.55 4.44 12.28
CA GLN A 1067 0.23 3.93 11.92
C GLN A 1067 0.29 2.42 11.72
N THR A 1068 -0.76 1.76 12.19
CA THR A 1068 -1.17 0.47 11.65
C THR A 1068 -1.79 0.71 10.28
N VAL A 1069 -2.17 -0.34 9.57
CA VAL A 1069 -3.13 -0.19 8.46
C VAL A 1069 -4.41 0.46 9.02
N TYR A 1070 -4.56 1.77 8.81
CA TYR A 1070 -5.48 2.61 9.57
C TYR A 1070 -6.82 2.75 8.87
N LEU A 1071 -7.67 1.74 9.05
CA LEU A 1071 -8.98 1.66 8.40
C LEU A 1071 -10.01 2.68 8.91
N LYS A 1072 -9.69 3.42 9.98
CA LYS A 1072 -10.59 4.36 10.66
C LYS A 1072 -10.31 5.83 10.30
N SER A 1073 -9.55 6.08 9.23
CA SER A 1073 -9.19 7.45 8.86
C SER A 1073 -10.40 8.30 8.52
N ALA A 1074 -10.37 9.58 8.88
CA ALA A 1074 -11.36 10.54 8.44
C ALA A 1074 -11.01 11.09 7.06
N ILE A 1075 -12.03 11.45 6.28
CA ILE A 1075 -11.92 12.04 4.95
C ILE A 1075 -11.76 13.56 5.03
N GLY A 1076 -12.33 14.19 6.06
CA GLY A 1076 -12.42 15.64 6.13
C GLY A 1076 -13.17 16.12 7.37
N THR A 1077 -13.34 17.43 7.47
CA THR A 1077 -14.43 18.02 8.27
C THR A 1077 -15.34 18.82 7.37
N ASP A 1078 -16.61 18.98 7.74
CA ASP A 1078 -17.60 19.73 6.96
C ASP A 1078 -17.45 21.28 7.04
N GLY A 1079 -16.30 21.77 7.51
CA GLY A 1079 -16.07 23.20 7.74
C GLY A 1079 -16.75 23.76 9.00
N ALA A 1080 -17.63 22.99 9.66
CA ALA A 1080 -18.22 23.30 10.96
C ALA A 1080 -17.56 22.52 12.11
N GLY A 1081 -16.48 21.78 11.84
CA GLY A 1081 -15.72 21.00 12.83
C GLY A 1081 -16.23 19.57 13.06
N ARG A 1082 -17.24 19.10 12.32
CA ARG A 1082 -17.66 17.70 12.35
C ARG A 1082 -16.74 16.84 11.48
N ILE A 1083 -16.17 15.79 12.06
CA ILE A 1083 -15.33 14.80 11.37
C ILE A 1083 -16.19 13.94 10.44
N LEU A 1084 -15.77 13.81 9.18
CA LEU A 1084 -16.41 12.99 8.15
C LEU A 1084 -15.61 11.70 7.94
N ASN A 1085 -16.27 10.55 8.02
CA ASN A 1085 -15.70 9.23 7.73
C ASN A 1085 -16.16 8.72 6.35
N VAL A 1086 -15.66 7.55 5.93
CA VAL A 1086 -16.12 6.86 4.69
C VAL A 1086 -17.64 6.72 4.63
N THR A 1087 -18.27 6.49 5.77
CA THR A 1087 -19.73 6.36 5.90
C THR A 1087 -20.48 7.66 5.66
N ASP A 1088 -19.81 8.82 5.70
CA ASP A 1088 -20.40 10.15 5.53
C ASP A 1088 -20.28 10.71 4.10
N LEU A 1089 -19.58 10.01 3.20
CA LEU A 1089 -19.44 10.38 1.79
C LEU A 1089 -20.81 10.36 1.10
N PRO A 1090 -21.28 11.51 0.57
CA PRO A 1090 -22.40 11.47 -0.35
C PRO A 1090 -21.97 10.75 -1.62
N LEU A 1091 -22.83 9.84 -2.10
CA LEU A 1091 -22.73 9.13 -3.39
C LEU A 1091 -21.97 9.97 -4.43
N ALA A 1092 -20.77 9.52 -4.80
CA ALA A 1092 -19.89 10.23 -5.71
C ALA A 1092 -20.62 10.54 -7.02
N SER A 1093 -20.90 11.81 -7.28
CA SER A 1093 -21.55 12.31 -8.49
C SER A 1093 -20.55 12.55 -9.64
N SER A 1094 -19.34 12.00 -9.57
CA SER A 1094 -18.42 11.93 -10.72
C SER A 1094 -18.36 10.49 -11.23
N PRO A 1095 -18.36 10.26 -12.56
CA PRO A 1095 -18.17 8.92 -13.10
C PRO A 1095 -16.84 8.37 -12.55
N LEU A 1096 -16.95 7.34 -11.71
CA LEU A 1096 -15.80 6.63 -11.17
C LEU A 1096 -15.02 6.06 -12.36
N ALA A 1097 -13.83 6.61 -12.62
CA ALA A 1097 -12.87 5.95 -13.50
C ALA A 1097 -12.46 4.65 -12.83
N GLU A 1098 -12.78 3.53 -13.46
CA GLU A 1098 -12.17 2.19 -13.35
C GLU A 1098 -11.80 1.63 -11.97
N GLY A 1099 -12.71 0.82 -11.40
CA GLY A 1099 -12.32 -0.44 -10.75
C GLY A 1099 -12.11 -0.44 -9.24
N HIS A 1100 -12.11 0.71 -8.56
CA HIS A 1100 -11.90 0.76 -7.11
C HIS A 1100 -12.94 1.68 -6.42
N PRO A 1101 -13.83 1.18 -5.53
CA PRO A 1101 -14.76 2.02 -4.76
C PRO A 1101 -14.07 3.09 -3.88
N PHE A 1102 -12.75 3.00 -3.67
CA PHE A 1102 -11.95 3.96 -2.87
C PHE A 1102 -11.07 4.93 -3.71
N GLN A 1103 -11.32 5.07 -5.01
CA GLN A 1103 -10.45 5.83 -5.93
C GLN A 1103 -10.63 7.36 -5.91
N THR A 1104 -11.58 7.89 -5.14
CA THR A 1104 -12.01 9.30 -5.21
C THR A 1104 -11.16 10.31 -4.43
N LEU A 1105 -9.87 10.05 -4.18
CA LEU A 1105 -8.97 11.00 -3.52
C LEU A 1105 -7.66 11.29 -4.28
N ASP A 1106 -7.57 10.93 -5.57
CA ASP A 1106 -6.59 11.54 -6.47
C ASP A 1106 -7.18 12.85 -7.02
N GLY A 1107 -7.16 13.90 -6.19
CA GLY A 1107 -7.41 15.26 -6.63
C GLY A 1107 -6.33 15.66 -7.64
N ASP A 1108 -6.77 16.22 -8.77
CA ASP A 1108 -5.91 16.76 -9.82
C ASP A 1108 -4.86 17.71 -9.20
N LEU A 1109 -3.57 17.39 -9.32
CA LEU A 1109 -2.46 18.14 -8.71
C LEU A 1109 -2.42 19.62 -9.13
N ASN A 1110 -3.15 19.99 -10.18
CA ASN A 1110 -3.28 21.36 -10.69
C ASN A 1110 -4.59 22.06 -10.29
N VAL A 1111 -5.61 21.34 -9.84
CA VAL A 1111 -6.86 21.91 -9.34
C VAL A 1111 -6.86 21.69 -7.84
N GLY A 1112 -6.05 22.49 -7.14
CA GLY A 1112 -5.98 22.43 -5.70
C GLY A 1112 -7.39 22.44 -5.11
N PHE A 1113 -7.58 21.66 -4.04
CA PHE A 1113 -8.19 22.31 -2.89
C PHE A 1113 -7.30 23.53 -2.64
N SER A 1114 -7.74 24.69 -3.14
CA SER A 1114 -6.97 25.92 -3.02
C SER A 1114 -6.73 26.13 -1.53
N ASP A 1115 -5.48 25.92 -1.10
CA ASP A 1115 -4.92 26.37 0.18
C ASP A 1115 -4.88 27.92 0.22
N GLU A 1116 -5.99 28.56 -0.15
CA GLU A 1116 -6.23 29.99 0.02
C GLU A 1116 -7.35 30.15 1.05
N VAL A 1117 -7.05 29.81 2.29
CA VAL A 1117 -7.76 30.41 3.43
C VAL A 1117 -6.71 31.10 4.28
N GLY A 1118 -6.58 32.41 4.06
CA GLY A 1118 -5.64 33.27 4.75
C GLY A 1118 -5.79 33.18 6.26
N GLN A 1119 -4.66 33.30 6.97
CA GLN A 1119 -4.50 33.51 8.42
C GLN A 1119 -5.83 33.55 9.20
N ILE A 1120 -6.35 32.37 9.55
CA ILE A 1120 -7.41 32.27 10.55
C ILE A 1120 -6.75 32.01 11.90
N ASP A 1121 -7.20 32.81 12.87
CA ASP A 1121 -6.83 32.85 14.26
C ASP A 1121 -6.53 31.47 14.87
N GLY A 1122 -5.45 31.38 15.64
CA GLY A 1122 -4.79 30.13 16.10
C GLY A 1122 -5.65 29.22 16.99
N SER A 1123 -6.91 29.55 17.25
CA SER A 1123 -7.86 28.74 18.01
C SER A 1123 -8.73 27.80 17.15
N ARG A 1124 -8.65 27.87 15.81
CA ARG A 1124 -9.43 27.02 14.87
C ARG A 1124 -8.59 26.01 14.07
N ALA A 1125 -7.35 25.75 14.51
CA ALA A 1125 -6.41 24.82 13.87
C ALA A 1125 -6.87 23.35 13.80
N ASN A 1126 -8.01 23.00 14.41
CA ASN A 1126 -8.57 21.64 14.41
C ASN A 1126 -9.39 21.27 13.16
N VAL A 1127 -9.61 22.19 12.19
CA VAL A 1127 -10.74 22.07 11.24
C VAL A 1127 -10.34 21.67 9.81
N MET A 1128 -9.08 21.47 9.46
CA MET A 1128 -8.73 20.91 8.15
C MET A 1128 -7.97 19.61 8.33
N ALA A 1129 -8.63 18.50 7.98
CA ALA A 1129 -7.98 17.22 7.71
C ALA A 1129 -6.69 17.52 6.97
N ILE A 1130 -5.56 17.01 7.47
CA ILE A 1130 -4.23 17.35 6.98
C ILE A 1130 -4.26 17.33 5.46
N ALA A 1131 -4.14 18.50 4.84
CA ALA A 1131 -4.02 18.59 3.39
C ALA A 1131 -2.92 17.62 2.95
N GLN A 1132 -3.12 16.87 1.86
CA GLN A 1132 -2.18 15.83 1.40
C GLN A 1132 -0.72 16.32 1.33
N ARG A 1133 -0.53 17.62 1.10
CA ARG A 1133 0.77 18.31 1.12
C ARG A 1133 1.44 18.34 2.50
N ASN A 1134 0.69 18.58 3.57
CA ASN A 1134 1.21 18.52 4.94
C ASN A 1134 1.54 17.06 5.31
N TRP A 1135 0.73 16.10 4.87
CA TRP A 1135 1.06 14.67 5.05
C TRP A 1135 2.36 14.32 4.35
N MET A 1136 2.51 14.72 3.08
CA MET A 1136 3.75 14.54 2.31
C MET A 1136 4.96 15.11 3.05
N ASN A 1137 4.84 16.31 3.64
CA ASN A 1137 5.92 16.91 4.41
C ASN A 1137 6.31 16.11 5.66
N TRP A 1138 5.37 15.37 6.25
CA TRP A 1138 5.60 14.58 7.48
C TRP A 1138 6.08 13.16 7.21
N SER A 1139 5.42 12.45 6.30
CA SER A 1139 5.69 11.05 5.97
C SER A 1139 6.71 10.87 4.85
N GLY A 1140 7.04 11.95 4.12
CA GLY A 1140 7.86 11.89 2.90
C GLY A 1140 7.10 11.38 1.67
N SER A 1141 5.81 10.99 1.81
CA SER A 1141 5.04 10.31 0.76
C SER A 1141 3.53 10.55 0.87
N MET A 1142 2.88 10.90 -0.26
CA MET A 1142 1.42 10.93 -0.33
C MET A 1142 0.81 9.54 -0.43
N GLY A 1143 1.55 8.57 -0.98
CA GLY A 1143 1.10 7.19 -1.14
C GLY A 1143 0.68 6.54 0.19
N THR A 1144 1.26 7.01 1.29
CA THR A 1144 1.03 6.49 2.64
C THR A 1144 0.06 7.31 3.46
N HIS A 1145 -0.80 8.11 2.81
CA HIS A 1145 -1.90 8.77 3.50
C HIS A 1145 -2.93 7.73 4.00
N PRO A 1146 -3.44 7.80 5.24
CA PRO A 1146 -4.35 6.77 5.83
C PRO A 1146 -5.55 6.38 4.98
N THR A 1147 -6.12 7.32 4.23
CA THR A 1147 -7.23 7.03 3.31
C THR A 1147 -6.87 6.04 2.20
N ASN A 1148 -5.58 5.90 1.87
CA ASN A 1148 -5.12 4.89 0.91
C ASN A 1148 -5.14 3.46 1.49
N ASP A 1149 -5.23 3.28 2.82
CA ASP A 1149 -5.29 1.95 3.44
C ASP A 1149 -6.59 1.21 3.15
N TRP A 1150 -7.65 1.91 2.77
CA TRP A 1150 -8.88 1.25 2.32
C TRP A 1150 -8.65 0.42 1.06
N LYS A 1151 -7.73 0.85 0.19
CA LYS A 1151 -7.33 0.10 -1.01
C LYS A 1151 -6.64 -1.22 -0.64
N ILE A 1152 -5.92 -1.26 0.49
CA ILE A 1152 -5.25 -2.48 0.97
C ILE A 1152 -6.27 -3.59 1.24
N LEU A 1153 -7.44 -3.28 1.82
CA LEU A 1153 -8.47 -4.28 2.11
C LEU A 1153 -8.99 -4.99 0.86
N GLU A 1154 -9.00 -4.32 -0.29
CA GLU A 1154 -9.45 -4.93 -1.54
C GLU A 1154 -8.53 -6.05 -2.02
N HIS A 1155 -7.28 -6.10 -1.52
CA HIS A 1155 -6.31 -7.12 -1.88
C HIS A 1155 -6.38 -8.37 -1.01
N PHE A 1156 -7.22 -8.41 0.04
CA PHE A 1156 -7.31 -9.54 0.97
C PHE A 1156 -8.73 -10.09 1.05
N THR A 1157 -8.85 -11.40 1.32
CA THR A 1157 -10.13 -12.06 1.64
C THR A 1157 -9.95 -13.10 2.73
N THR A 1158 -10.99 -13.27 3.54
CA THR A 1158 -11.15 -14.42 4.46
C THR A 1158 -12.33 -15.31 4.05
N ALA A 1159 -13.06 -14.91 3.01
CA ALA A 1159 -14.26 -15.59 2.54
C ALA A 1159 -13.87 -16.73 1.59
N LEU A 1160 -14.50 -17.89 1.78
CA LEU A 1160 -14.32 -19.06 0.94
C LEU A 1160 -14.69 -18.79 -0.52
N ASP A 1161 -15.73 -18.00 -0.75
CA ASP A 1161 -16.09 -17.48 -2.06
C ASP A 1161 -16.43 -16.00 -1.92
N ASP A 1162 -16.24 -15.26 -3.00
CA ASP A 1162 -16.57 -13.86 -3.15
C ASP A 1162 -18.08 -13.62 -2.91
N ASN A 1163 -18.94 -14.61 -3.25
CA ASN A 1163 -20.37 -14.59 -2.95
C ASN A 1163 -20.68 -14.70 -1.44
N ALA A 1164 -19.81 -15.33 -0.64
CA ALA A 1164 -20.00 -15.45 0.81
C ALA A 1164 -19.79 -14.12 1.57
N ALA A 1165 -19.22 -13.10 0.91
CA ALA A 1165 -18.97 -11.77 1.50
C ALA A 1165 -19.75 -10.62 0.84
N ARG A 1166 -20.47 -10.87 -0.27
CA ARG A 1166 -21.16 -9.85 -1.07
C ARG A 1166 -22.67 -9.99 -0.96
N GLY A 1167 -23.36 -8.91 -0.61
CA GLY A 1167 -24.84 -8.89 -0.60
C GLY A 1167 -25.52 -8.24 0.60
N LEU A 1168 -24.82 -7.44 1.40
CA LEU A 1168 -25.50 -6.73 2.50
C LEU A 1168 -25.93 -5.34 2.06
N LEU A 1169 -27.02 -5.26 1.29
CA LEU A 1169 -27.70 -4.02 0.94
C LEU A 1169 -29.21 -4.26 0.96
N SER A 1170 -29.98 -3.32 1.53
CA SER A 1170 -31.43 -3.45 1.67
C SER A 1170 -32.12 -3.54 0.31
N VAL A 1171 -33.10 -4.45 0.22
CA VAL A 1171 -34.03 -4.59 -0.92
C VAL A 1171 -34.76 -3.27 -1.23
N ASN A 1172 -34.79 -2.33 -0.28
CA ASN A 1172 -35.43 -1.02 -0.41
C ASN A 1172 -34.47 0.13 -0.77
N GLN A 1173 -33.18 -0.12 -1.08
CA GLN A 1173 -32.27 0.95 -1.50
C GLN A 1173 -32.81 1.62 -2.80
N PRO A 1174 -32.98 2.95 -2.86
CA PRO A 1174 -33.39 3.62 -4.11
C PRO A 1174 -32.21 4.07 -4.99
N GLY A 1175 -30.98 4.08 -4.49
CA GLY A 1175 -29.80 4.60 -5.20
C GLY A 1175 -29.21 3.64 -6.23
N LEU A 1176 -29.31 3.98 -7.53
CA LEU A 1176 -28.77 3.19 -8.65
C LEU A 1176 -27.26 2.95 -8.55
N ALA A 1177 -26.48 3.91 -8.03
CA ALA A 1177 -25.03 3.76 -7.84
C ALA A 1177 -24.67 2.80 -6.69
N ALA A 1178 -25.49 2.76 -5.64
CA ALA A 1178 -25.32 1.83 -4.51
C ALA A 1178 -25.65 0.39 -4.94
N TRP A 1179 -26.72 0.22 -5.73
CA TRP A 1179 -27.00 -1.05 -6.41
C TRP A 1179 -25.91 -1.40 -7.41
N SER A 1180 -25.43 -0.45 -8.22
CA SER A 1180 -24.35 -0.72 -9.17
C SER A 1180 -23.05 -1.12 -8.48
N ALA A 1181 -22.76 -0.62 -7.28
CA ALA A 1181 -21.56 -0.97 -6.51
C ALA A 1181 -21.69 -2.33 -5.82
N VAL A 1182 -22.87 -2.68 -5.32
CA VAL A 1182 -23.14 -3.99 -4.70
C VAL A 1182 -23.37 -5.09 -5.72
N LEU A 1183 -23.99 -4.75 -6.86
CA LEU A 1183 -24.21 -5.65 -7.99
C LEU A 1183 -23.02 -5.65 -8.97
N SER A 1184 -22.03 -4.76 -8.78
CA SER A 1184 -20.75 -4.85 -9.47
C SER A 1184 -20.02 -6.09 -8.96
N GLY A 1185 -19.89 -7.09 -9.83
CA GLY A 1185 -19.34 -8.40 -9.52
C GLY A 1185 -20.33 -9.45 -9.03
N VAL A 1186 -21.59 -9.08 -8.74
CA VAL A 1186 -22.64 -10.09 -8.44
C VAL A 1186 -23.22 -10.56 -9.76
N VAL A 1187 -23.12 -11.86 -10.03
CA VAL A 1187 -23.91 -12.48 -11.11
C VAL A 1187 -25.36 -12.33 -10.68
N VAL A 1188 -26.03 -11.28 -11.17
CA VAL A 1188 -27.47 -11.14 -10.96
C VAL A 1188 -28.12 -12.25 -11.78
N GLN A 1189 -28.58 -13.27 -11.06
CA GLN A 1189 -29.50 -14.27 -11.55
C GLN A 1189 -30.81 -13.53 -11.85
N THR A 1190 -30.95 -13.01 -13.06
CA THR A 1190 -32.20 -12.42 -13.53
C THR A 1190 -33.07 -13.52 -14.13
N ASN A 1191 -34.36 -13.55 -13.79
CA ASN A 1191 -35.33 -14.44 -14.43
C ASN A 1191 -35.51 -14.15 -15.93
N SER A 1192 -34.94 -13.06 -16.44
CA SER A 1192 -34.85 -12.83 -17.88
C SER A 1192 -33.78 -13.73 -18.49
N SER A 1193 -34.21 -14.72 -19.27
CA SER A 1193 -33.36 -15.29 -20.32
C SER A 1193 -32.92 -14.13 -21.21
N THR A 1194 -31.62 -13.89 -21.34
CA THR A 1194 -31.09 -13.09 -22.45
C THR A 1194 -31.37 -13.86 -23.74
N ALA A 1195 -32.57 -13.69 -24.27
CA ALA A 1195 -32.95 -14.10 -25.60
C ALA A 1195 -32.66 -12.91 -26.52
N GLU A 1196 -31.39 -12.65 -26.84
CA GLU A 1196 -31.01 -11.92 -28.04
C GLU A 1196 -29.75 -12.58 -28.60
N GLY A 1197 -29.83 -12.98 -29.88
CA GLY A 1197 -28.76 -13.67 -30.62
C GLY A 1197 -27.71 -12.74 -31.22
#